data_AF-A0A842XX66-F1
#
_entry.id   AF-A0A842XX66-F1
#
_cell.length_a   1.000
_cell.length_b   1.000
_cell.length_c   1.000
_cell.angle_alpha   90.00
_cell.angle_beta   90.00
_cell.angle_gamma   90.00
#
_symmetry.space_group_name_H-M   'P 1'
#
loop_
_entity.id
_entity.type
_entity.pdbx_description
1 polymer ?
#
loop_
_entity_poly.entity_id
_entity_poly.type
_entity_poly.pdbx_seq_one_letter_code
_entity_poly.pdbx_strand_id
1 'polypeptide(L)'
;MLHVIIHPHKSNLIILPIKDNAKEPVFYGILTLKETPLGARPARFRIRRGDKEELRAPNELIELLRLADKILFAEGNEKSEEGFKQILEAYQLDYGYTNPCRICLVEGKFTPIDKNSISYHNEKICIVCAKSELEKEARFHKLGAMGLDRLYRILLKTKDLDRVIGMLTPENIDAGLTRFDTLNASKVDKKIMVKDLPVHDKLKDILLGGLEELLPVQALSVEAGLIDGKNQLIVSATATGKTLIGELAGINNILNGRGKMLFLVPLVALANQKYEQFTKRYSSIAATSLRVGTSRVGYKTKGIMTALSSGIIVGTYEGIDFIIRSGKGGQLGNIGTVVIDEVHMLEDDERGHRLDGLIARLKSTSPDAQFIYLSATVGKPEWLAEKLGAGLIVFEERPVPIDRHLVFTPEFTKRRLIEKLARKEYETTSKKGFRGQTIVFTNSRRNCHTIAEGLGIRAMPYHAGLSYNERKNVETRFGNGELPVVVTTAALAAGVDFPASQVIFESLAMGIEWLTVREFQQMLGRAGRPDYHDRGIVYLLAEPDKRFGKGESEDEIAFRLLRGEFEHFGVDYDEDKQLEETLSNIVVARTLPDIRKLNKLLLGAGDIGYLLDKLVENGFIEKTGTGYTPSELGWIAASHFLSVGQMFLIKKAVLKNRPPLDIVTELETLDSVYFSHAARLGEALGTDIPTRVFGAGLDIVFSAEGLSRLPGNLQKIALGFATEFLACNCKDAPYCGCPERKFSERVVGMCAEGLSVEGIAGELTKSYGVYAYGGDLLNYLDGAARALEAVELIAGVFGKEELRERARELRRRMEG
;
A
#
# COMPACT_ATOMS: atom_id res chain seq x y z
N MET A 1 3.47 55.94 22.09
CA MET A 1 3.75 56.56 20.78
C MET A 1 2.51 56.45 19.90
N LEU A 2 1.95 57.57 19.46
CA LEU A 2 0.78 57.67 18.59
C LEU A 2 1.23 58.03 17.16
N HIS A 3 1.02 57.13 16.21
CA HIS A 3 1.21 57.41 14.79
C HIS A 3 -0.15 57.58 14.11
N VAL A 4 -0.32 58.59 13.26
CA VAL A 4 -1.54 58.74 12.46
C VAL A 4 -1.23 58.37 11.02
N ILE A 5 -1.84 57.28 10.55
CA ILE A 5 -1.68 56.80 9.18
C ILE A 5 -2.80 57.39 8.31
N ILE A 6 -2.42 57.97 7.19
CA ILE A 6 -3.34 58.56 6.22
C ILE A 6 -3.29 57.71 4.96
N HIS A 7 -4.42 57.09 4.60
CA HIS A 7 -4.55 56.29 3.39
C HIS A 7 -5.56 56.94 2.43
N PRO A 8 -5.10 57.49 1.29
CA PRO A 8 -6.00 58.04 0.28
C PRO A 8 -6.74 56.90 -0.45
N HIS A 9 -8.07 56.89 -0.39
CA HIS A 9 -8.91 55.89 -1.04
C HIS A 9 -10.07 56.55 -1.80
N LYS A 10 -9.98 56.54 -3.14
CA LYS A 10 -10.90 57.26 -4.05
C LYS A 10 -10.97 58.77 -3.68
N SER A 11 -12.15 59.29 -3.37
CA SER A 11 -12.39 60.68 -2.94
C SER A 11 -12.32 60.89 -1.42
N ASN A 12 -12.03 59.84 -0.65
CA ASN A 12 -11.92 59.90 0.80
C ASN A 12 -10.46 59.74 1.25
N LEU A 13 -10.15 60.26 2.43
CA LEU A 13 -8.92 60.00 3.17
C LEU A 13 -9.28 59.18 4.40
N ILE A 14 -8.72 57.98 4.50
CA ILE A 14 -8.89 57.11 5.65
C ILE A 14 -7.83 57.49 6.68
N ILE A 15 -8.26 57.75 7.92
CA ILE A 15 -7.41 58.17 9.04
C ILE A 15 -7.36 57.06 10.08
N LEU A 16 -6.18 56.49 10.30
CA LEU A 16 -5.95 55.36 11.22
C LEU A 16 -4.95 55.78 12.31
N PRO A 17 -5.41 56.29 13.47
CA PRO A 17 -4.54 56.55 14.63
C PRO A 17 -4.12 55.22 15.27
N ILE A 18 -2.83 54.93 15.24
CA ILE A 18 -2.18 53.75 15.78
C ILE A 18 -1.43 54.11 17.06
N LYS A 19 -1.84 53.52 18.19
CA LYS A 19 -1.18 53.71 19.47
C LYS A 19 -0.25 52.54 19.78
N ASP A 20 0.98 52.84 20.18
CA ASP A 20 2.00 51.89 20.65
C ASP A 20 2.28 50.73 19.66
N ASN A 21 2.27 51.05 18.35
CA ASN A 21 2.42 50.09 17.24
C ASN A 21 1.36 48.97 17.22
N ALA A 22 0.17 49.21 17.78
CA ALA A 22 -0.96 48.30 17.67
C ALA A 22 -1.36 48.07 16.20
N LYS A 23 -1.89 46.88 15.90
CA LYS A 23 -2.41 46.57 14.56
C LYS A 23 -3.76 47.23 14.28
N GLU A 24 -4.58 47.34 15.31
CA GLU A 24 -5.89 47.96 15.23
C GLU A 24 -5.77 49.44 15.59
N PRO A 25 -6.38 50.32 14.78
CA PRO A 25 -6.40 51.73 15.11
C PRO A 25 -7.32 52.00 16.29
N VAL A 26 -7.04 53.08 17.02
CA VAL A 26 -7.91 53.59 18.08
C VAL A 26 -9.33 53.85 17.56
N PHE A 27 -9.44 54.22 16.28
CA PHE A 27 -10.69 54.27 15.55
C PHE A 27 -10.46 54.25 14.03
N TYR A 28 -11.50 53.95 13.26
CA TYR A 28 -11.45 54.07 11.79
C TYR A 28 -12.05 55.41 11.35
N GLY A 29 -11.22 56.32 10.84
CA GLY A 29 -11.66 57.66 10.42
C GLY A 29 -11.86 57.76 8.90
N ILE A 30 -12.91 58.45 8.46
CA ILE A 30 -13.15 58.79 7.05
C ILE A 30 -13.25 60.31 6.93
N LEU A 31 -12.35 60.90 6.17
CA LEU A 31 -12.32 62.34 5.88
C LEU A 31 -12.63 62.58 4.41
N THR A 32 -13.44 63.60 4.15
CA THR A 32 -13.62 64.21 2.82
C THR A 32 -13.07 65.62 2.84
N LEU A 33 -12.45 66.04 1.74
CA LEU A 33 -11.94 67.40 1.56
C LEU A 33 -12.90 68.22 0.68
N LYS A 34 -12.88 69.53 0.88
CA LYS A 34 -13.49 70.54 -0.01
C LYS A 34 -12.40 71.52 -0.46
N GLU A 35 -12.47 71.92 -1.71
CA GLU A 35 -11.61 72.98 -2.24
C GLU A 35 -12.11 74.35 -1.78
N THR A 36 -11.19 75.24 -1.41
CA THR A 36 -11.47 76.64 -1.09
C THR A 36 -10.44 77.54 -1.76
N PRO A 37 -10.69 78.85 -1.92
CA PRO A 37 -9.70 79.78 -2.47
C PRO A 37 -8.38 79.84 -1.68
N LEU A 38 -8.34 79.32 -0.45
CA LEU A 38 -7.18 79.27 0.43
C LEU A 38 -6.57 77.84 0.52
N GLY A 39 -6.89 76.99 -0.45
CA GLY A 39 -6.46 75.58 -0.52
C GLY A 39 -7.50 74.60 0.02
N ALA A 40 -7.18 73.30 -0.04
CA ALA A 40 -8.06 72.25 0.44
C ALA A 40 -8.33 72.35 1.96
N ARG A 41 -9.56 72.06 2.38
CA ARG A 41 -9.98 72.06 3.79
C ARG A 41 -10.81 70.82 4.13
N PRO A 42 -10.75 70.33 5.39
CA PRO A 42 -11.66 69.29 5.87
C PRO A 42 -13.14 69.65 5.65
N ALA A 43 -13.91 68.77 5.03
CA ALA A 43 -15.34 68.95 4.77
C ALA A 43 -16.20 68.15 5.75
N ARG A 44 -16.05 66.82 5.77
CA ARG A 44 -16.75 65.92 6.72
C ARG A 44 -15.76 64.90 7.26
N PHE A 45 -15.68 64.80 8.57
CA PHE A 45 -14.88 63.80 9.28
C PHE A 45 -15.80 62.87 10.07
N ARG A 46 -15.76 61.58 9.76
CA ARG A 46 -16.57 60.54 10.41
C ARG A 46 -15.65 59.54 11.08
N ILE A 47 -16.03 59.11 12.27
CA ILE A 47 -15.34 58.04 12.99
C ILE A 47 -16.27 56.84 13.09
N ARG A 48 -15.75 55.66 12.75
CA ARG A 48 -16.42 54.37 12.92
C ARG A 48 -15.78 53.60 14.07
N ARG A 49 -16.62 53.15 15.01
CA ARG A 49 -16.26 52.22 16.10
C ARG A 49 -17.26 51.06 16.10
N GLY A 50 -16.85 49.90 15.59
CA GLY A 50 -17.77 48.78 15.33
C GLY A 50 -18.85 49.16 14.30
N ASP A 51 -20.12 49.04 14.68
CA ASP A 51 -21.28 49.35 13.83
C ASP A 51 -21.79 50.79 13.96
N LYS A 52 -21.19 51.61 14.83
CA LYS A 52 -21.60 53.01 15.02
C LYS A 52 -20.69 53.95 14.22
N GLU A 53 -21.30 54.78 13.39
CA GLU A 53 -20.65 55.92 12.72
C GLU A 53 -21.06 57.23 13.42
N GLU A 54 -20.07 58.03 13.82
CA GLU A 54 -20.26 59.34 14.43
C GLU A 54 -19.62 60.43 13.58
N LEU A 55 -20.36 61.51 13.30
CA LEU A 55 -19.82 62.71 12.67
C LEU A 55 -19.09 63.53 13.72
N ARG A 56 -17.86 63.94 13.43
CA ARG A 56 -17.01 64.72 14.35
C ARG A 56 -16.67 66.07 13.74
N ALA A 57 -16.40 67.05 14.60
CA ALA A 57 -16.01 68.36 14.12
C ALA A 57 -14.63 68.27 13.44
N PRO A 58 -14.43 68.86 12.26
CA PRO A 58 -13.15 68.79 11.56
C PRO A 58 -11.94 69.29 12.37
N ASN A 59 -12.13 70.19 13.33
CA ASN A 59 -11.05 70.66 14.21
C ASN A 59 -10.49 69.54 15.12
N GLU A 60 -11.31 68.55 15.49
CA GLU A 60 -10.86 67.43 16.33
C GLU A 60 -9.82 66.57 15.61
N LEU A 61 -9.87 66.50 14.28
CA LEU A 61 -8.83 65.85 13.49
C LEU A 61 -7.50 66.60 13.60
N ILE A 62 -7.52 67.93 13.58
CA ILE A 62 -6.31 68.75 13.69
C ILE A 62 -5.68 68.60 15.08
N GLU A 63 -6.49 68.55 16.14
CA GLU A 63 -6.02 68.27 17.50
C GLU A 63 -5.35 66.89 17.59
N LEU A 64 -5.95 65.87 16.99
CA LEU A 64 -5.37 64.52 16.93
C LEU A 64 -4.02 64.50 16.20
N LEU A 65 -3.91 65.20 15.07
CA LEU A 65 -2.68 65.25 14.29
C LEU A 65 -1.56 65.98 15.05
N ARG A 66 -1.89 67.03 15.83
CA ARG A 66 -0.92 67.72 16.70
C ARG A 66 -0.42 66.85 17.85
N LEU A 67 -1.24 65.91 18.31
CA LEU A 67 -0.86 64.94 19.35
C LEU A 67 -0.11 63.73 18.81
N ALA A 68 -0.02 63.57 17.49
CA ALA A 68 0.67 62.44 16.87
C ALA A 68 2.19 62.63 16.94
N ASP A 69 2.90 61.59 17.36
CA ASP A 69 4.37 61.55 17.30
C ASP A 69 4.86 61.52 15.84
N LYS A 70 4.10 60.88 14.95
CA LYS A 70 4.35 60.87 13.50
C LYS A 70 3.05 60.83 12.71
N ILE A 71 3.05 61.54 11.58
CA ILE A 71 2.01 61.50 10.57
C ILE A 71 2.60 60.81 9.34
N LEU A 72 1.99 59.72 8.88
CA LEU A 72 2.55 58.89 7.81
C LEU A 72 1.51 58.66 6.70
N PHE A 73 1.87 58.94 5.46
CA PHE A 73 1.06 58.58 4.29
C PHE A 73 1.36 57.15 3.84
N ALA A 74 0.30 56.38 3.62
CA ALA A 74 0.35 55.16 2.83
C ALA A 74 0.10 55.53 1.35
N GLU A 75 0.96 55.10 0.44
CA GLU A 75 0.86 55.39 -1.00
C GLU A 75 -0.58 55.19 -1.53
N GLY A 76 -1.08 56.13 -2.35
CA GLY A 76 -2.47 56.16 -2.79
C GLY A 76 -2.77 57.18 -3.91
N ASN A 77 -3.99 57.71 -3.94
CA ASN A 77 -4.44 58.70 -4.93
C ASN A 77 -3.74 60.07 -4.75
N GLU A 78 -2.89 60.45 -5.72
CA GLU A 78 -2.11 61.70 -5.74
C GLU A 78 -2.96 62.95 -5.48
N LYS A 79 -4.17 63.04 -6.03
CA LYS A 79 -5.00 64.26 -5.91
C LYS A 79 -5.55 64.46 -4.50
N SER A 80 -6.01 63.39 -3.86
CA SER A 80 -6.54 63.43 -2.49
C SER A 80 -5.40 63.58 -1.47
N GLU A 81 -4.24 63.00 -1.78
CA GLU A 81 -3.00 63.16 -1.00
C GLU A 81 -2.53 64.62 -1.01
N GLU A 82 -2.48 65.25 -2.19
CA GLU A 82 -2.04 66.65 -2.36
C GLU A 82 -2.93 67.62 -1.58
N GLY A 83 -4.25 67.45 -1.64
CA GLY A 83 -5.18 68.25 -0.84
C GLY A 83 -4.96 68.09 0.67
N PHE A 84 -4.52 66.92 1.14
CA PHE A 84 -4.21 66.74 2.57
C PHE A 84 -2.84 67.30 2.96
N LYS A 85 -1.85 67.24 2.07
CA LYS A 85 -0.54 67.89 2.27
C LYS A 85 -0.69 69.40 2.48
N GLN A 86 -1.51 70.07 1.66
CA GLN A 86 -1.83 71.49 1.85
C GLN A 86 -2.39 71.80 3.24
N ILE A 87 -3.18 70.88 3.82
CA ILE A 87 -3.70 71.03 5.18
C ILE A 87 -2.54 70.90 6.19
N LEU A 88 -1.69 69.88 6.08
CA LEU A 88 -0.55 69.69 6.98
C LEU A 88 0.43 70.87 6.93
N GLU A 89 0.73 71.39 5.74
CA GLU A 89 1.58 72.56 5.53
C GLU A 89 0.98 73.83 6.15
N ALA A 90 -0.33 74.06 5.95
CA ALA A 90 -1.03 75.20 6.54
C ALA A 90 -1.00 75.20 8.08
N TYR A 91 -0.91 74.02 8.69
CA TYR A 91 -0.79 73.84 10.15
C TYR A 91 0.65 73.59 10.63
N GLN A 92 1.66 73.66 9.74
CA GLN A 92 3.08 73.42 10.04
C GLN A 92 3.34 72.05 10.69
N LEU A 93 2.70 71.00 10.17
CA LEU A 93 2.86 69.62 10.65
C LEU A 93 3.75 68.81 9.72
N ASP A 94 4.81 68.22 10.27
CA ASP A 94 5.70 67.33 9.54
C ASP A 94 5.02 65.98 9.23
N TYR A 95 5.38 65.39 8.08
CA TYR A 95 4.88 64.08 7.67
C TYR A 95 5.98 63.23 7.02
N GLY A 96 5.73 61.93 6.97
CA GLY A 96 6.56 60.97 6.25
C GLY A 96 5.73 59.97 5.45
N TYR A 97 6.40 58.97 4.90
CA TYR A 97 5.79 57.90 4.12
C TYR A 97 5.96 56.56 4.82
N THR A 98 4.99 55.67 4.64
CA THR A 98 5.04 54.29 5.09
C THR A 98 4.48 53.39 4.00
N ASN A 99 5.01 52.17 3.89
CA ASN A 99 4.47 51.14 3.01
C ASN A 99 3.81 50.05 3.86
N PRO A 100 2.48 50.11 4.09
CA PRO A 100 1.76 49.11 4.87
C PRO A 100 1.22 47.97 3.99
N CYS A 101 0.88 46.86 4.65
CA CYS A 101 0.13 45.78 4.03
C CYS A 101 -1.20 46.28 3.48
N ARG A 102 -1.37 46.19 2.15
CA ARG A 102 -2.59 46.60 1.44
C ARG A 102 -3.85 45.89 1.97
N ILE A 103 -3.78 44.59 2.26
CA ILE A 103 -4.91 43.82 2.77
C ILE A 103 -5.33 44.34 4.16
N CYS A 104 -4.37 44.64 5.05
CA CYS A 104 -4.68 45.25 6.35
C CYS A 104 -5.39 46.59 6.18
N LEU A 105 -4.91 47.45 5.27
CA LEU A 105 -5.51 48.75 5.02
C LEU A 105 -6.97 48.66 4.56
N VAL A 106 -7.28 47.70 3.67
CA VAL A 106 -8.65 47.45 3.19
C VAL A 106 -9.57 47.02 4.34
N GLU A 107 -9.06 46.26 5.31
CA GLU A 107 -9.78 45.90 6.54
C GLU A 107 -9.80 47.02 7.61
N GLY A 108 -9.20 48.18 7.33
CA GLY A 108 -9.09 49.28 8.28
C GLY A 108 -8.09 49.05 9.41
N LYS A 109 -7.13 48.16 9.21
CA LYS A 109 -6.01 47.87 10.12
C LYS A 109 -4.70 48.40 9.54
N PHE A 110 -3.66 48.45 10.36
CA PHE A 110 -2.33 48.85 9.94
C PHE A 110 -1.29 47.79 10.29
N THR A 111 -0.45 47.42 9.34
CA THR A 111 0.76 46.62 9.60
C THR A 111 1.81 47.05 8.59
N PRO A 112 2.97 47.55 9.03
CA PRO A 112 4.04 47.97 8.12
C PRO A 112 4.66 46.76 7.42
N ILE A 113 5.08 46.94 6.17
CA ILE A 113 5.89 45.96 5.44
C ILE A 113 7.33 46.00 5.93
N ASP A 114 7.90 44.82 6.11
CA ASP A 114 9.24 44.60 6.65
C ASP A 114 9.97 43.48 5.88
N LYS A 115 11.15 43.08 6.38
CA LYS A 115 11.95 41.99 5.81
C LYS A 115 11.27 40.61 5.86
N ASN A 116 10.24 40.45 6.68
CA ASN A 116 9.52 39.20 6.88
C ASN A 116 8.22 39.13 6.05
N SER A 117 7.90 40.20 5.34
CA SER A 117 6.71 40.29 4.49
C SER A 117 6.79 39.33 3.30
N ILE A 118 5.62 38.94 2.81
CA ILE A 118 5.40 37.89 1.82
C ILE A 118 5.00 38.53 0.49
N SER A 119 5.55 38.06 -0.62
CA SER A 119 5.17 38.49 -1.96
C SER A 119 3.79 37.92 -2.34
N TYR A 120 2.92 38.74 -2.91
CA TYR A 120 1.61 38.34 -3.44
C TYR A 120 1.17 39.32 -4.53
N HIS A 121 0.86 38.83 -5.74
CA HIS A 121 0.48 39.59 -6.92
C HIS A 121 1.40 40.79 -7.23
N ASN A 122 2.71 40.57 -7.18
CA ASN A 122 3.78 41.57 -7.35
C ASN A 122 3.85 42.66 -6.25
N GLU A 123 3.10 42.54 -5.16
CA GLU A 123 3.16 43.42 -3.98
C GLU A 123 3.67 42.65 -2.75
N LYS A 124 3.94 43.35 -1.64
CA LYS A 124 4.26 42.72 -0.34
C LYS A 124 3.10 42.87 0.63
N ILE A 125 2.76 41.79 1.31
CA ILE A 125 1.75 41.73 2.37
C ILE A 125 2.35 41.18 3.67
N CYS A 126 1.71 41.49 4.80
CA CYS A 126 2.16 40.98 6.10
C CYS A 126 1.85 39.48 6.23
N ILE A 127 2.61 38.78 7.08
CA ILE A 127 2.47 37.32 7.30
C ILE A 127 1.04 36.95 7.71
N VAL A 128 0.36 37.76 8.51
CA VAL A 128 -0.99 37.45 8.99
C VAL A 128 -2.00 37.45 7.84
N CYS A 129 -1.96 38.46 6.98
CA CYS A 129 -2.82 38.50 5.80
C CYS A 129 -2.46 37.38 4.83
N ALA A 130 -1.17 37.11 4.61
CA ALA A 130 -0.76 36.01 3.73
C ALA A 130 -1.25 34.64 4.22
N LYS A 131 -1.17 34.40 5.54
CA LYS A 131 -1.72 33.19 6.17
C LYS A 131 -3.24 33.12 5.98
N SER A 132 -3.95 34.21 6.22
CA SER A 132 -5.41 34.25 6.07
C SER A 132 -5.87 33.97 4.64
N GLU A 133 -5.18 34.53 3.63
CA GLU A 133 -5.46 34.22 2.22
C GLU A 133 -5.16 32.76 1.89
N LEU A 134 -4.02 32.24 2.35
CA LEU A 134 -3.69 30.81 2.18
C LEU A 134 -4.72 29.89 2.85
N GLU A 135 -5.25 30.28 4.01
CA GLU A 135 -6.34 29.58 4.71
C GLU A 135 -7.66 29.58 3.93
N LYS A 136 -7.95 30.65 3.18
CA LYS A 136 -9.13 30.70 2.31
C LYS A 136 -8.97 29.76 1.14
N GLU A 137 -7.81 29.79 0.48
CA GLU A 137 -7.49 28.89 -0.63
C GLU A 137 -7.46 27.42 -0.19
N ALA A 138 -6.79 27.11 0.91
CA ALA A 138 -6.76 25.75 1.47
C ALA A 138 -8.17 25.23 1.80
N ARG A 139 -9.06 26.06 2.35
CA ARG A 139 -10.46 25.70 2.59
C ARG A 139 -11.25 25.49 1.29
N PHE A 140 -11.03 26.32 0.28
CA PHE A 140 -11.63 26.15 -1.04
C PHE A 140 -11.25 24.79 -1.66
N HIS A 141 -9.99 24.39 -1.49
CA HIS A 141 -9.47 23.09 -1.89
C HIS A 141 -9.70 21.96 -0.85
N LYS A 142 -10.47 22.21 0.22
CA LYS A 142 -10.79 21.26 1.29
C LYS A 142 -9.60 20.56 1.95
N LEU A 143 -8.48 21.25 2.07
CA LEU A 143 -7.26 20.69 2.63
C LEU A 143 -7.36 20.53 4.16
N GLY A 144 -6.92 19.40 4.69
CA GLY A 144 -6.88 19.13 6.13
C GLY A 144 -5.87 20.00 6.90
N ALA A 145 -5.93 19.96 8.23
CA ALA A 145 -5.11 20.78 9.12
C ALA A 145 -3.60 20.53 8.95
N MET A 146 -3.19 19.28 8.73
CA MET A 146 -1.78 18.92 8.48
C MET A 146 -1.27 19.49 7.16
N GLY A 147 -2.13 19.52 6.12
CA GLY A 147 -1.84 20.14 4.84
C GLY A 147 -1.64 21.64 4.97
N LEU A 148 -2.53 22.33 5.69
CA LEU A 148 -2.41 23.76 5.94
C LEU A 148 -1.14 24.13 6.71
N ASP A 149 -0.81 23.38 7.77
CA ASP A 149 0.44 23.60 8.52
C ASP A 149 1.68 23.45 7.62
N ARG A 150 1.68 22.46 6.73
CA ARG A 150 2.75 22.32 5.73
C ARG A 150 2.83 23.53 4.82
N LEU A 151 1.73 23.99 4.24
CA LEU A 151 1.72 25.17 3.38
C LEU A 151 2.21 26.42 4.12
N TYR A 152 1.90 26.57 5.40
CA TYR A 152 2.45 27.64 6.24
C TYR A 152 3.96 27.59 6.39
N ARG A 153 4.54 26.42 6.63
CA ARG A 153 6.01 26.28 6.70
C ARG A 153 6.66 26.63 5.36
N ILE A 154 6.05 26.21 4.24
CA ILE A 154 6.55 26.53 2.90
C ILE A 154 6.42 28.04 2.62
N LEU A 155 5.30 28.67 2.97
CA LEU A 155 5.07 30.10 2.82
C LEU A 155 6.11 30.94 3.56
N LEU A 156 6.38 30.60 4.81
CA LEU A 156 7.37 31.32 5.62
C LEU A 156 8.80 31.17 5.09
N LYS A 157 9.10 30.03 4.45
CA LYS A 157 10.41 29.76 3.84
C LYS A 157 10.58 30.45 2.49
N THR A 158 9.57 30.38 1.63
CA THR A 158 9.61 30.91 0.25
C THR A 158 9.34 32.41 0.18
N LYS A 159 8.57 32.94 1.13
CA LYS A 159 8.08 34.32 1.15
C LYS A 159 7.34 34.72 -0.13
N ASP A 160 6.65 33.77 -0.75
CA ASP A 160 5.91 33.94 -2.01
C ASP A 160 4.58 33.19 -1.93
N LEU A 161 3.48 33.91 -1.81
CA LEU A 161 2.14 33.34 -1.64
C LEU A 161 1.61 32.77 -2.96
N ASP A 162 1.81 33.44 -4.10
CA ASP A 162 1.34 32.96 -5.40
C ASP A 162 1.94 31.60 -5.73
N ARG A 163 3.24 31.45 -5.46
CA ARG A 163 3.95 30.19 -5.69
C ARG A 163 3.45 29.05 -4.79
N VAL A 164 3.06 29.36 -3.55
CA VAL A 164 2.52 28.36 -2.61
C VAL A 164 1.07 27.99 -2.96
N ILE A 165 0.23 28.96 -3.31
CA ILE A 165 -1.12 28.71 -3.82
C ILE A 165 -1.05 27.86 -5.09
N GLY A 166 -0.07 28.10 -5.96
CA GLY A 166 0.17 27.29 -7.14
C GLY A 166 0.34 25.79 -6.86
N MET A 167 0.73 25.38 -5.64
CA MET A 167 0.80 23.96 -5.26
C MET A 167 -0.56 23.29 -5.12
N LEU A 168 -1.61 24.08 -4.90
CA LEU A 168 -3.00 23.61 -4.87
C LEU A 168 -3.60 23.53 -6.28
N THR A 169 -2.86 24.02 -7.30
CA THR A 169 -3.27 23.97 -8.69
C THR A 169 -2.49 22.89 -9.48
N PRO A 170 -3.16 22.06 -10.30
CA PRO A 170 -2.54 20.92 -11.00
C PRO A 170 -1.51 21.30 -12.08
N GLU A 171 -1.52 22.54 -12.56
CA GLU A 171 -0.88 22.93 -13.81
C GLU A 171 0.63 23.16 -13.66
N ASN A 172 1.07 23.59 -12.48
CA ASN A 172 2.47 23.95 -12.19
C ASN A 172 3.02 23.21 -10.95
N ILE A 173 3.50 21.97 -11.16
CA ILE A 173 4.32 21.28 -10.16
C ILE A 173 5.68 21.98 -10.05
N ASP A 174 5.90 22.65 -8.93
CA ASP A 174 7.22 23.05 -8.49
C ASP A 174 7.87 21.92 -7.67
N ALA A 175 8.90 21.28 -8.24
CA ALA A 175 9.62 20.19 -7.59
C ALA A 175 10.27 20.63 -6.25
N GLY A 176 10.64 21.91 -6.12
CA GLY A 176 11.22 22.46 -4.90
C GLY A 176 10.22 22.61 -3.75
N LEU A 177 8.93 22.73 -4.06
CA LEU A 177 7.86 22.89 -3.05
C LEU A 177 7.13 21.59 -2.74
N THR A 178 6.95 20.74 -3.75
CA THR A 178 6.29 19.43 -3.58
C THR A 178 7.14 18.44 -2.80
N ARG A 179 8.48 18.59 -2.82
CA ARG A 179 9.38 17.75 -2.03
C ARG A 179 9.07 17.90 -0.53
N PHE A 180 8.61 16.81 0.08
CA PHE A 180 8.38 16.71 1.51
C PHE A 180 9.71 16.59 2.24
N ASP A 181 10.53 15.63 1.84
CA ASP A 181 11.87 15.40 2.35
C ASP A 181 12.72 14.57 1.38
N THR A 182 13.98 14.37 1.75
CA THR A 182 14.93 13.49 1.06
C THR A 182 15.39 12.44 2.07
N LEU A 183 15.14 11.17 1.76
CA LEU A 183 15.80 10.06 2.44
C LEU A 183 17.23 10.04 1.95
N ASN A 184 18.18 10.48 2.78
CA ASN A 184 19.58 10.61 2.40
C ASN A 184 20.21 9.22 2.18
N ALA A 185 21.16 9.17 1.25
CA ALA A 185 22.04 8.02 1.16
C ALA A 185 23.04 8.05 2.31
N SER A 186 23.19 6.92 2.99
CA SER A 186 24.21 6.76 4.02
C SER A 186 25.39 5.96 3.45
N LYS A 187 26.60 6.33 3.86
CA LYS A 187 27.82 5.58 3.57
C LYS A 187 28.18 4.80 4.81
N VAL A 188 28.28 3.48 4.68
CA VAL A 188 28.93 2.64 5.70
C VAL A 188 30.27 2.16 5.18
N ASP A 189 31.30 2.48 5.96
CA ASP A 189 32.70 2.15 5.69
C ASP A 189 33.07 0.70 6.07
N LYS A 190 32.09 -0.15 6.40
CA LYS A 190 32.34 -1.57 6.68
C LYS A 190 32.47 -2.34 5.37
N LYS A 191 33.70 -2.79 5.10
CA LYS A 191 34.07 -3.58 3.93
C LYS A 191 34.67 -4.90 4.39
N ILE A 192 34.07 -6.01 3.97
CA ILE A 192 34.70 -7.33 4.04
C ILE A 192 34.97 -7.76 2.60
N MET A 193 36.24 -8.01 2.28
CA MET A 193 36.61 -8.56 0.98
C MET A 193 36.18 -10.03 0.91
N VAL A 194 35.64 -10.47 -0.23
CA VAL A 194 35.18 -11.85 -0.41
C VAL A 194 36.32 -12.86 -0.21
N LYS A 195 37.54 -12.51 -0.62
CA LYS A 195 38.74 -13.34 -0.43
C LYS A 195 39.02 -13.69 1.04
N ASP A 196 38.68 -12.77 1.95
CA ASP A 196 38.96 -12.87 3.38
C ASP A 196 37.80 -13.54 4.15
N LEU A 197 36.73 -13.94 3.45
CA LEU A 197 35.59 -14.59 4.09
C LEU A 197 35.98 -15.97 4.65
N PRO A 198 35.57 -16.29 5.89
CA PRO A 198 35.82 -17.59 6.51
C PRO A 198 34.83 -18.66 6.03
N VAL A 199 34.55 -18.71 4.72
CA VAL A 199 33.65 -19.69 4.10
C VAL A 199 34.44 -20.76 3.35
N HIS A 200 33.80 -21.90 3.10
CA HIS A 200 34.40 -23.00 2.32
C HIS A 200 34.88 -22.51 0.93
N ASP A 201 36.07 -22.97 0.50
CA ASP A 201 36.75 -22.49 -0.71
C ASP A 201 35.89 -22.55 -1.97
N LYS A 202 35.20 -23.67 -2.23
CA LYS A 202 34.23 -23.77 -3.34
C LYS A 202 33.18 -22.66 -3.38
N LEU A 203 32.65 -22.24 -2.22
CA LEU A 203 31.69 -21.13 -2.17
C LEU A 203 32.42 -19.81 -2.44
N LYS A 204 33.60 -19.62 -1.85
CA LYS A 204 34.44 -18.44 -2.08
C LYS A 204 34.76 -18.24 -3.57
N ASP A 205 35.12 -19.30 -4.29
CA ASP A 205 35.41 -19.27 -5.72
C ASP A 205 34.19 -18.83 -6.55
N ILE A 206 33.00 -19.34 -6.22
CA ILE A 206 31.74 -18.92 -6.88
C ILE A 206 31.42 -17.45 -6.60
N LEU A 207 31.70 -16.96 -5.38
CA LEU A 207 31.49 -15.56 -5.03
C LEU A 207 32.46 -14.63 -5.76
N LEU A 208 33.75 -14.99 -5.81
CA LEU A 208 34.79 -14.22 -6.52
C LEU A 208 34.54 -14.11 -8.03
N GLY A 209 33.74 -15.01 -8.61
CA GLY A 209 33.29 -14.93 -10.00
C GLY A 209 32.39 -13.72 -10.32
N GLY A 210 31.93 -12.95 -9.31
CA GLY A 210 31.10 -11.76 -9.54
C GLY A 210 31.03 -10.74 -8.40
N LEU A 211 31.71 -10.96 -7.27
CA LEU A 211 31.71 -10.07 -6.10
C LEU A 211 33.13 -9.93 -5.53
N GLU A 212 33.64 -8.70 -5.43
CA GLU A 212 34.92 -8.40 -4.78
C GLU A 212 34.75 -8.13 -3.27
N GLU A 213 33.68 -7.42 -2.90
CA GLU A 213 33.38 -6.95 -1.54
C GLU A 213 31.94 -7.29 -1.14
N LEU A 214 31.70 -7.57 0.15
CA LEU A 214 30.35 -7.68 0.69
C LEU A 214 29.71 -6.31 0.90
N LEU A 215 28.38 -6.24 0.72
CA LEU A 215 27.60 -5.07 1.12
C LEU A 215 27.59 -4.92 2.65
N PRO A 216 27.43 -3.69 3.17
CA PRO A 216 27.47 -3.43 4.62
C PRO A 216 26.59 -4.33 5.47
N VAL A 217 25.32 -4.56 5.07
CA VAL A 217 24.40 -5.45 5.82
C VAL A 217 24.88 -6.90 5.84
N GLN A 218 25.53 -7.36 4.75
CA GLN A 218 26.11 -8.70 4.66
C GLN A 218 27.35 -8.82 5.55
N ALA A 219 28.19 -7.77 5.57
CA ALA A 219 29.36 -7.70 6.45
C ALA A 219 28.95 -7.70 7.94
N LEU A 220 27.96 -6.88 8.31
CA LEU A 220 27.40 -6.86 9.67
C LEU A 220 26.86 -8.24 10.09
N SER A 221 26.20 -8.94 9.17
CA SER A 221 25.69 -10.28 9.41
C SER A 221 26.81 -11.30 9.64
N VAL A 222 27.88 -11.27 8.84
CA VAL A 222 29.07 -12.11 9.04
C VAL A 222 29.73 -11.86 10.39
N GLU A 223 29.97 -10.58 10.75
CA GLU A 223 30.53 -10.19 12.06
C GLU A 223 29.65 -10.64 13.23
N ALA A 224 28.32 -10.61 13.06
CA ALA A 224 27.35 -11.08 14.04
C ALA A 224 27.29 -12.63 14.14
N GLY A 225 28.20 -13.35 13.47
CA GLY A 225 28.35 -14.81 13.56
C GLY A 225 27.46 -15.59 12.59
N LEU A 226 27.18 -15.04 11.41
CA LEU A 226 26.44 -15.77 10.36
C LEU A 226 27.11 -17.10 10.02
N ILE A 227 28.44 -17.10 9.88
CA ILE A 227 29.20 -18.30 9.49
C ILE A 227 29.34 -19.28 10.66
N ASP A 228 29.29 -18.78 11.89
CA ASP A 228 29.37 -19.57 13.12
C ASP A 228 28.09 -20.36 13.42
N GLY A 229 27.04 -20.21 12.60
CA GLY A 229 25.77 -20.92 12.77
C GLY A 229 24.77 -20.18 13.65
N LYS A 230 24.98 -18.89 13.98
CA LYS A 230 24.03 -18.13 14.81
C LYS A 230 22.75 -17.80 14.03
N ASN A 231 21.61 -17.90 14.70
CA ASN A 231 20.33 -17.47 14.16
C ASN A 231 20.30 -15.93 14.06
N GLN A 232 19.74 -15.39 12.98
CA GLN A 232 19.72 -13.95 12.75
C GLN A 232 18.39 -13.47 12.16
N LEU A 233 17.92 -12.32 12.64
CA LEU A 233 16.85 -11.55 12.02
C LEU A 233 17.47 -10.31 11.36
N ILE A 234 17.37 -10.24 10.05
CA ILE A 234 17.90 -9.14 9.24
C ILE A 234 16.73 -8.28 8.79
N VAL A 235 16.68 -7.05 9.30
CA VAL A 235 15.73 -6.03 8.89
C VAL A 235 16.48 -4.95 8.14
N SER A 236 16.29 -4.90 6.82
CA SER A 236 16.98 -3.94 5.97
C SER A 236 16.14 -3.61 4.76
N ALA A 237 16.30 -2.42 4.16
CA ALA A 237 15.55 -2.01 2.97
C ALA A 237 15.62 -3.06 1.82
N THR A 238 14.64 -3.03 0.92
CA THR A 238 14.68 -3.86 -0.30
C THR A 238 15.90 -3.48 -1.16
N ALA A 239 16.46 -4.46 -1.89
CA ALA A 239 17.66 -4.31 -2.71
C ALA A 239 19.00 -4.01 -1.99
N THR A 240 19.12 -4.29 -0.68
CA THR A 240 20.41 -4.24 0.05
C THR A 240 21.19 -5.56 0.04
N GLY A 241 20.76 -6.54 -0.76
CA GLY A 241 21.45 -7.83 -0.91
C GLY A 241 21.18 -8.85 0.20
N LYS A 242 20.02 -8.76 0.89
CA LYS A 242 19.59 -9.70 1.95
C LYS A 242 19.63 -11.18 1.53
N THR A 243 19.29 -11.49 0.27
CA THR A 243 19.30 -12.89 -0.22
C THR A 243 20.68 -13.54 -0.06
N LEU A 244 21.77 -12.80 -0.31
CA LEU A 244 23.12 -13.36 -0.22
C LEU A 244 23.46 -13.81 1.21
N ILE A 245 22.86 -13.19 2.24
CA ILE A 245 23.05 -13.60 3.64
C ILE A 245 22.55 -15.03 3.85
N GLY A 246 21.35 -15.34 3.34
CA GLY A 246 20.80 -16.69 3.39
C GLY A 246 21.60 -17.68 2.55
N GLU A 247 22.10 -17.25 1.38
CA GLU A 247 22.97 -18.07 0.52
C GLU A 247 24.31 -18.39 1.22
N LEU A 248 24.95 -17.41 1.85
CA LEU A 248 26.21 -17.59 2.58
C LEU A 248 26.06 -18.62 3.70
N ALA A 249 25.01 -18.52 4.52
CA ALA A 249 24.75 -19.48 5.59
C ALA A 249 24.46 -20.88 5.01
N GLY A 250 23.47 -20.99 4.12
CA GLY A 250 22.98 -22.28 3.66
C GLY A 250 23.99 -23.06 2.81
N ILE A 251 24.64 -22.41 1.85
CA ILE A 251 25.61 -23.08 0.97
C ILE A 251 26.88 -23.47 1.74
N ASN A 252 27.35 -22.61 2.66
CA ASN A 252 28.48 -22.95 3.52
C ASN A 252 28.16 -24.14 4.42
N ASN A 253 26.96 -24.21 5.00
CA ASN A 253 26.52 -25.32 5.84
C ASN A 253 26.37 -26.64 5.05
N ILE A 254 25.90 -26.59 3.79
CA ILE A 254 25.88 -27.75 2.88
C ILE A 254 27.30 -28.27 2.64
N LEU A 255 28.23 -27.37 2.26
CA LEU A 255 29.62 -27.75 1.96
C LEU A 255 30.36 -28.30 3.18
N ASN A 256 30.03 -27.82 4.38
CA ASN A 256 30.57 -28.31 5.65
C ASN A 256 29.81 -29.52 6.21
N GLY A 257 28.87 -30.11 5.45
CA GLY A 257 28.16 -31.34 5.84
C GLY A 257 27.14 -31.18 6.97
N ARG A 258 26.72 -29.95 7.32
CA ARG A 258 25.76 -29.70 8.41
C ARG A 258 24.32 -30.05 8.04
N GLY A 259 24.00 -30.16 6.76
CA GLY A 259 22.68 -30.56 6.27
C GLY A 259 22.23 -29.75 5.06
N LYS A 260 20.98 -29.95 4.67
CA LYS A 260 20.35 -29.28 3.52
C LYS A 260 19.96 -27.83 3.86
N MET A 261 19.72 -27.05 2.81
CA MET A 261 19.19 -25.69 2.90
C MET A 261 17.71 -25.66 2.48
N LEU A 262 16.84 -25.16 3.37
CA LEU A 262 15.48 -24.76 3.03
C LEU A 262 15.46 -23.24 2.79
N PHE A 263 15.00 -22.80 1.62
CA PHE A 263 14.80 -21.38 1.32
C PHE A 263 13.31 -21.12 1.05
N LEU A 264 12.67 -20.44 2.00
CA LEU A 264 11.23 -20.26 2.07
C LEU A 264 10.83 -18.84 1.67
N VAL A 265 9.83 -18.72 0.82
CA VAL A 265 9.29 -17.45 0.33
C VAL A 265 7.77 -17.44 0.38
N PRO A 266 7.11 -16.26 0.46
CA PRO A 266 5.65 -16.21 0.60
C PRO A 266 4.86 -16.54 -0.67
N LEU A 267 5.47 -16.38 -1.85
CA LEU A 267 4.80 -16.48 -3.15
C LEU A 267 5.42 -17.51 -4.08
N VAL A 268 4.57 -18.16 -4.87
CA VAL A 268 4.98 -19.14 -5.89
C VAL A 268 5.89 -18.51 -6.95
N ALA A 269 5.61 -17.27 -7.36
CA ALA A 269 6.43 -16.57 -8.35
C ALA A 269 7.88 -16.37 -7.85
N LEU A 270 8.02 -15.92 -6.60
CA LEU A 270 9.31 -15.79 -5.93
C LEU A 270 10.04 -17.14 -5.83
N ALA A 271 9.32 -18.21 -5.51
CA ALA A 271 9.91 -19.53 -5.36
C ALA A 271 10.49 -20.02 -6.69
N ASN A 272 9.77 -19.82 -7.81
CA ASN A 272 10.27 -20.15 -9.14
C ASN A 272 11.52 -19.33 -9.50
N GLN A 273 11.52 -18.03 -9.24
CA GLN A 273 12.68 -17.17 -9.49
C GLN A 273 13.91 -17.62 -8.70
N LYS A 274 13.75 -17.91 -7.40
CA LYS A 274 14.84 -18.39 -6.55
C LYS A 274 15.31 -19.79 -6.96
N TYR A 275 14.41 -20.66 -7.40
CA TYR A 275 14.75 -21.96 -7.96
C TYR A 275 15.64 -21.83 -9.20
N GLU A 276 15.27 -21.00 -10.17
CA GLU A 276 16.08 -20.75 -11.37
C GLU A 276 17.44 -20.15 -11.00
N GLN A 277 17.46 -19.16 -10.10
CA GLN A 277 18.68 -18.50 -9.63
C GLN A 277 19.65 -19.50 -8.96
N PHE A 278 19.15 -20.31 -8.02
CA PHE A 278 19.97 -21.26 -7.27
C PHE A 278 20.41 -22.44 -8.14
N THR A 279 19.53 -22.93 -9.03
CA THR A 279 19.89 -23.97 -9.99
C THR A 279 21.02 -23.50 -10.90
N LYS A 280 20.95 -22.26 -11.41
CA LYS A 280 22.00 -21.69 -12.25
C LYS A 280 23.31 -21.49 -11.49
N ARG A 281 23.25 -20.95 -10.27
CA ARG A 281 24.43 -20.52 -9.50
C ARG A 281 25.14 -21.66 -8.75
N TYR A 282 24.40 -22.65 -8.26
CA TYR A 282 24.89 -23.65 -7.30
C TYR A 282 24.78 -25.10 -7.79
N SER A 283 24.50 -25.34 -9.07
CA SER A 283 24.41 -26.69 -9.66
C SER A 283 25.66 -27.54 -9.47
N SER A 284 26.85 -26.93 -9.36
CA SER A 284 28.12 -27.62 -9.08
C SER A 284 28.29 -28.04 -7.62
N ILE A 285 27.47 -27.51 -6.70
CA ILE A 285 27.50 -27.81 -5.27
C ILE A 285 26.38 -28.78 -4.91
N ALA A 286 25.14 -28.45 -5.27
CA ALA A 286 23.98 -29.21 -4.87
C ALA A 286 22.85 -29.13 -5.89
N ALA A 287 22.13 -30.24 -6.04
CA ALA A 287 20.84 -30.28 -6.70
C ALA A 287 19.86 -29.33 -6.00
N THR A 288 19.11 -28.56 -6.77
CA THR A 288 18.06 -27.64 -6.29
C THR A 288 16.69 -28.19 -6.68
N SER A 289 15.75 -28.29 -5.74
CA SER A 289 14.36 -28.62 -6.03
C SER A 289 13.39 -27.50 -5.65
N LEU A 290 12.21 -27.52 -6.29
CA LEU A 290 11.12 -26.59 -6.03
C LEU A 290 9.96 -27.30 -5.31
N ARG A 291 9.47 -26.69 -4.23
CA ARG A 291 8.31 -27.14 -3.44
C ARG A 291 7.31 -26.01 -3.24
N VAL A 292 6.42 -25.89 -4.21
CA VAL A 292 5.28 -24.96 -4.17
C VAL A 292 3.98 -25.74 -4.17
N GLY A 293 2.89 -25.14 -3.72
CA GLY A 293 1.57 -25.65 -4.04
C GLY A 293 1.42 -25.70 -5.56
N THR A 294 1.41 -26.89 -6.16
CA THR A 294 1.27 -27.02 -7.61
C THR A 294 -0.17 -26.69 -7.99
N SER A 295 -0.34 -25.85 -9.01
CA SER A 295 -1.62 -25.72 -9.69
C SER A 295 -2.00 -27.09 -10.24
N ARG A 296 -3.18 -27.57 -9.85
CA ARG A 296 -3.71 -28.90 -10.18
C ARG A 296 -4.58 -28.83 -11.43
N VAL A 297 -5.12 -27.65 -11.73
CA VAL A 297 -5.93 -27.37 -12.90
C VAL A 297 -5.08 -26.63 -13.94
N GLY A 298 -4.94 -27.20 -15.14
CA GLY A 298 -4.18 -26.57 -16.24
C GLY A 298 -2.69 -26.94 -16.29
N TYR A 299 -1.84 -25.97 -16.66
CA TYR A 299 -0.47 -26.19 -17.16
C TYR A 299 0.46 -26.90 -16.14
N LYS A 300 0.71 -28.20 -16.34
CA LYS A 300 1.77 -28.95 -15.63
C LYS A 300 3.14 -28.52 -16.17
N THR A 301 3.95 -27.85 -15.35
CA THR A 301 5.31 -27.44 -15.71
C THR A 301 6.22 -28.68 -15.84
N LYS A 302 6.43 -29.14 -17.08
CA LYS A 302 7.38 -30.22 -17.37
C LYS A 302 8.82 -29.74 -17.11
N GLY A 303 9.63 -30.58 -16.45
CA GLY A 303 11.07 -30.33 -16.26
C GLY A 303 11.50 -29.72 -14.92
N ILE A 304 10.57 -29.45 -13.99
CA ILE A 304 10.91 -28.97 -12.65
C ILE A 304 11.31 -30.15 -11.75
N MET A 305 12.49 -30.08 -11.14
CA MET A 305 12.90 -31.04 -10.12
C MET A 305 12.16 -30.78 -8.82
N THR A 306 11.36 -31.75 -8.39
CA THR A 306 10.62 -31.64 -7.12
C THR A 306 11.23 -32.51 -6.02
N ALA A 307 12.16 -33.43 -6.28
CA ALA A 307 12.66 -34.38 -5.29
C ALA A 307 13.10 -33.75 -3.94
N LEU A 308 12.65 -34.33 -2.81
CA LEU A 308 13.04 -33.90 -1.46
C LEU A 308 14.47 -34.32 -1.08
N SER A 309 15.11 -35.17 -1.88
CA SER A 309 16.51 -35.59 -1.70
C SER A 309 17.53 -34.51 -2.06
N SER A 310 17.11 -33.42 -2.70
CA SER A 310 17.97 -32.31 -3.13
C SER A 310 18.66 -31.62 -1.95
N GLY A 311 19.88 -31.12 -2.16
CA GLY A 311 20.65 -30.40 -1.14
C GLY A 311 20.09 -29.01 -0.85
N ILE A 312 19.48 -28.38 -1.85
CA ILE A 312 18.78 -27.11 -1.75
C ILE A 312 17.30 -27.34 -2.09
N ILE A 313 16.40 -26.89 -1.22
CA ILE A 313 14.96 -26.94 -1.44
C ILE A 313 14.41 -25.52 -1.34
N VAL A 314 13.94 -25.00 -2.46
CA VAL A 314 13.25 -23.71 -2.53
C VAL A 314 11.75 -23.98 -2.47
N GLY A 315 11.00 -23.28 -1.62
CA GLY A 315 9.57 -23.53 -1.52
C GLY A 315 8.74 -22.38 -0.97
N THR A 316 7.43 -22.48 -1.15
CA THR A 316 6.50 -21.61 -0.41
C THR A 316 6.31 -22.12 1.02
N TYR A 317 5.86 -21.24 1.92
CA TYR A 317 5.52 -21.62 3.29
C TYR A 317 4.57 -22.83 3.31
N GLU A 318 3.45 -22.74 2.58
CA GLU A 318 2.45 -23.80 2.50
C GLU A 318 2.99 -25.07 1.84
N GLY A 319 3.88 -24.92 0.85
CA GLY A 319 4.44 -26.07 0.14
C GLY A 319 5.29 -26.96 1.04
N ILE A 320 6.09 -26.35 1.93
CA ILE A 320 6.89 -27.08 2.91
C ILE A 320 6.05 -27.52 4.10
N ASP A 321 5.16 -26.66 4.60
CA ASP A 321 4.30 -26.99 5.74
C ASP A 321 3.36 -28.16 5.40
N PHE A 322 2.85 -28.23 4.18
CA PHE A 322 2.05 -29.37 3.68
C PHE A 322 2.76 -30.71 3.88
N ILE A 323 4.07 -30.78 3.59
CA ILE A 323 4.87 -32.00 3.74
C ILE A 323 4.95 -32.41 5.20
N ILE A 324 5.13 -31.43 6.09
CA ILE A 324 5.22 -31.65 7.54
C ILE A 324 3.86 -32.10 8.08
N ARG A 325 2.79 -31.36 7.77
CA ARG A 325 1.39 -31.66 8.18
C ARG A 325 0.84 -32.95 7.59
N SER A 326 1.41 -33.45 6.49
CA SER A 326 1.07 -34.76 5.92
C SER A 326 1.82 -35.94 6.56
N GLY A 327 2.57 -35.71 7.65
CA GLY A 327 3.35 -36.76 8.32
C GLY A 327 4.59 -37.20 7.53
N LYS A 328 4.93 -36.48 6.46
CA LYS A 328 6.07 -36.77 5.58
C LYS A 328 7.28 -35.89 5.89
N GLY A 329 7.26 -35.14 7.01
CA GLY A 329 8.35 -34.26 7.42
C GLY A 329 9.73 -34.94 7.48
N GLY A 330 9.78 -36.21 7.89
CA GLY A 330 11.03 -36.99 7.90
C GLY A 330 11.68 -37.16 6.51
N GLN A 331 10.93 -37.01 5.42
CA GLN A 331 11.47 -37.06 4.05
C GLN A 331 12.30 -35.83 3.68
N LEU A 332 12.17 -34.72 4.43
CA LEU A 332 13.03 -33.56 4.28
C LEU A 332 14.48 -33.90 4.65
N GLY A 333 14.70 -34.90 5.51
CA GLY A 333 16.03 -35.32 5.96
C GLY A 333 16.67 -34.30 6.90
N ASN A 334 18.00 -34.34 7.01
CA ASN A 334 18.73 -33.41 7.87
C ASN A 334 18.77 -32.00 7.26
N ILE A 335 18.13 -31.03 7.91
CA ILE A 335 18.14 -29.61 7.53
C ILE A 335 19.19 -28.90 8.39
N GLY A 336 20.20 -28.32 7.73
CA GLY A 336 21.24 -27.53 8.41
C GLY A 336 20.94 -26.03 8.42
N THR A 337 20.07 -25.54 7.53
CA THR A 337 19.74 -24.11 7.44
C THR A 337 18.31 -23.90 6.94
N VAL A 338 17.60 -22.99 7.59
CA VAL A 338 16.27 -22.51 7.19
C VAL A 338 16.36 -21.01 6.97
N VAL A 339 16.13 -20.59 5.73
CA VAL A 339 16.00 -19.18 5.37
C VAL A 339 14.53 -18.86 5.16
N ILE A 340 14.03 -17.84 5.85
CA ILE A 340 12.65 -17.35 5.73
C ILE A 340 12.72 -15.93 5.21
N ASP A 341 12.45 -15.78 3.92
CA ASP A 341 12.41 -14.48 3.27
C ASP A 341 11.05 -13.81 3.51
N GLU A 342 11.02 -12.50 3.70
CA GLU A 342 9.79 -11.76 4.01
C GLU A 342 9.10 -12.21 5.32
N VAL A 343 9.86 -12.45 6.41
CA VAL A 343 9.33 -12.95 7.70
C VAL A 343 8.24 -12.06 8.32
N HIS A 344 8.19 -10.79 7.97
CA HIS A 344 7.12 -9.87 8.37
C HIS A 344 5.70 -10.34 7.96
N MET A 345 5.56 -11.32 7.06
CA MET A 345 4.28 -12.00 6.80
C MET A 345 3.67 -12.65 8.05
N LEU A 346 4.41 -12.76 9.17
CA LEU A 346 3.87 -13.16 10.47
C LEU A 346 2.79 -12.21 11.01
N GLU A 347 2.81 -10.94 10.59
CA GLU A 347 1.81 -9.93 10.96
C GLU A 347 0.59 -9.94 10.02
N ASP A 348 0.50 -10.88 9.07
CA ASP A 348 -0.65 -11.02 8.17
C ASP A 348 -1.82 -11.72 8.89
N ASP A 349 -3.01 -11.12 8.88
CA ASP A 349 -4.16 -11.61 9.61
C ASP A 349 -4.67 -12.97 9.12
N GLU A 350 -4.54 -13.26 7.82
CA GLU A 350 -5.03 -14.50 7.21
C GLU A 350 -4.00 -15.61 7.25
N ARG A 351 -2.73 -15.31 6.95
CA ARG A 351 -1.67 -16.31 6.73
C ARG A 351 -0.59 -16.31 7.80
N GLY A 352 -0.54 -15.31 8.67
CA GLY A 352 0.51 -15.17 9.68
C GLY A 352 0.61 -16.36 10.63
N HIS A 353 -0.53 -16.88 11.10
CA HIS A 353 -0.60 -18.05 11.99
C HIS A 353 0.04 -19.31 11.38
N ARG A 354 -0.09 -19.51 10.07
CA ARG A 354 0.49 -20.66 9.36
C ARG A 354 2.00 -20.55 9.25
N LEU A 355 2.52 -19.35 9.02
CA LEU A 355 3.98 -19.11 9.01
C LEU A 355 4.56 -19.30 10.40
N ASP A 356 3.89 -18.80 11.44
CA ASP A 356 4.29 -18.99 12.84
C ASP A 356 4.36 -20.49 13.20
N GLY A 357 3.29 -21.23 12.89
CA GLY A 357 3.23 -22.67 13.07
C GLY A 357 4.30 -23.43 12.29
N LEU A 358 4.57 -23.05 11.03
CA LEU A 358 5.65 -23.64 10.24
C LEU A 358 7.01 -23.43 10.90
N ILE A 359 7.30 -22.22 11.38
CA ILE A 359 8.55 -21.91 12.10
C ILE A 359 8.68 -22.80 13.34
N ALA A 360 7.62 -22.90 14.14
CA ALA A 360 7.60 -23.72 15.35
C ALA A 360 7.84 -25.21 15.03
N ARG A 361 7.17 -25.76 14.00
CA ARG A 361 7.36 -27.14 13.55
C ARG A 361 8.76 -27.40 12.99
N LEU A 362 9.34 -26.45 12.24
CA LEU A 362 10.72 -26.56 11.75
C LEU A 362 11.75 -26.51 12.89
N LYS A 363 11.59 -25.62 13.86
CA LYS A 363 12.44 -25.59 15.07
C LYS A 363 12.34 -26.87 15.89
N SER A 364 11.16 -27.49 15.93
CA SER A 364 10.95 -28.77 16.61
C SER A 364 11.61 -29.94 15.87
N THR A 365 11.46 -30.00 14.54
CA THR A 365 11.95 -31.11 13.71
C THR A 365 13.44 -30.99 13.33
N SER A 366 13.97 -29.77 13.33
CA SER A 366 15.36 -29.44 12.98
C SER A 366 15.97 -28.48 14.02
N PRO A 367 16.13 -28.92 15.29
CA PRO A 367 16.55 -28.04 16.39
C PRO A 367 17.97 -27.47 16.24
N ASP A 368 18.84 -28.18 15.53
CA ASP A 368 20.24 -27.78 15.29
C ASP A 368 20.40 -26.93 14.01
N ALA A 369 19.30 -26.67 13.28
CA ALA A 369 19.34 -25.87 12.07
C ALA A 369 19.58 -24.39 12.39
N GLN A 370 20.38 -23.72 11.57
CA GLN A 370 20.52 -22.28 11.61
C GLN A 370 19.32 -21.60 10.95
N PHE A 371 18.66 -20.68 11.64
CA PHE A 371 17.53 -19.89 11.16
C PHE A 371 17.94 -18.48 10.76
N ILE A 372 17.69 -18.12 9.50
CA ILE A 372 17.95 -16.79 8.94
C ILE A 372 16.61 -16.18 8.51
N TYR A 373 16.19 -15.14 9.20
CA TYR A 373 14.95 -14.42 8.92
C TYR A 373 15.28 -13.12 8.19
N LEU A 374 14.69 -12.91 7.02
CA LEU A 374 14.92 -11.71 6.21
C LEU A 374 13.63 -10.90 6.15
N SER A 375 13.72 -9.59 6.40
CA SER A 375 12.58 -8.68 6.25
C SER A 375 13.01 -7.33 5.69
N ALA A 376 12.11 -6.69 4.94
CA ALA A 376 12.23 -5.29 4.58
C ALA A 376 11.91 -4.35 5.75
N THR A 377 10.87 -4.68 6.52
CA THR A 377 10.27 -3.83 7.54
C THR A 377 9.65 -4.71 8.62
N VAL A 378 9.85 -4.36 9.89
CA VAL A 378 9.19 -5.00 11.04
C VAL A 378 8.82 -3.89 12.01
N GLY A 379 7.60 -3.89 12.54
CA GLY A 379 7.16 -2.81 13.43
C GLY A 379 7.94 -2.74 14.75
N LYS A 380 8.25 -3.91 15.33
CA LYS A 380 9.09 -4.07 16.55
C LYS A 380 10.16 -5.15 16.32
N PRO A 381 11.26 -4.82 15.64
CA PRO A 381 12.27 -5.80 15.26
C PRO A 381 12.94 -6.47 16.46
N GLU A 382 13.11 -5.76 17.58
CA GLU A 382 13.69 -6.29 18.82
C GLU A 382 12.80 -7.36 19.45
N TRP A 383 11.50 -7.09 19.56
CA TRP A 383 10.52 -8.05 20.08
C TRP A 383 10.47 -9.30 19.22
N LEU A 384 10.44 -9.13 17.89
CA LEU A 384 10.39 -10.26 16.97
C LEU A 384 11.67 -11.10 17.04
N ALA A 385 12.84 -10.45 17.10
CA ALA A 385 14.12 -11.13 17.26
C ALA A 385 14.19 -11.96 18.54
N GLU A 386 13.73 -11.40 19.66
CA GLU A 386 13.65 -12.10 20.95
C GLU A 386 12.77 -13.34 20.85
N LYS A 387 11.56 -13.20 20.32
CA LYS A 387 10.61 -14.32 20.16
C LYS A 387 11.11 -15.39 19.20
N LEU A 388 11.78 -14.98 18.12
CA LEU A 388 12.39 -15.91 17.17
C LEU A 388 13.70 -16.51 17.70
N GLY A 389 14.26 -16.04 18.81
CA GLY A 389 15.54 -16.50 19.34
C GLY A 389 16.70 -16.24 18.36
N ALA A 390 16.71 -15.05 17.77
CA ALA A 390 17.65 -14.65 16.72
C ALA A 390 18.36 -13.33 17.07
N GLY A 391 19.62 -13.20 16.67
CA GLY A 391 20.34 -11.92 16.77
C GLY A 391 19.77 -10.91 15.78
N LEU A 392 19.45 -9.70 16.26
CA LEU A 392 18.88 -8.65 15.41
C LEU A 392 19.97 -7.86 14.68
N ILE A 393 19.80 -7.70 13.38
CA ILE A 393 20.60 -6.81 12.53
C ILE A 393 19.63 -5.86 11.83
N VAL A 394 19.62 -4.60 12.24
CA VAL A 394 18.86 -3.53 11.59
C VAL A 394 19.81 -2.71 10.72
N PHE A 395 19.47 -2.55 9.44
CA PHE A 395 20.23 -1.76 8.50
C PHE A 395 19.29 -0.97 7.57
N GLU A 396 18.94 0.25 8.00
CA GLU A 396 18.03 1.16 7.29
C GLU A 396 18.72 2.08 6.27
N GLU A 397 20.01 1.87 6.02
CA GLU A 397 20.73 2.72 5.08
C GLU A 397 20.37 2.42 3.64
N ARG A 398 20.12 3.48 2.88
CA ARG A 398 19.89 3.39 1.45
C ARG A 398 21.16 3.78 0.67
N PRO A 399 21.59 2.95 -0.29
CA PRO A 399 22.70 3.28 -1.18
C PRO A 399 22.39 4.43 -2.16
N VAL A 400 21.12 4.73 -2.40
CA VAL A 400 20.65 5.76 -3.33
C VAL A 400 19.64 6.66 -2.60
N PRO A 401 19.77 8.00 -2.67
CA PRO A 401 18.83 8.89 -1.99
C PRO A 401 17.47 8.88 -2.68
N ILE A 402 16.41 9.09 -1.91
CA ILE A 402 15.03 9.17 -2.42
C ILE A 402 14.40 10.51 -2.06
N ASP A 403 13.99 11.26 -3.07
CA ASP A 403 13.18 12.46 -2.89
C ASP A 403 11.71 12.06 -2.85
N ARG A 404 11.03 12.34 -1.72
CA ARG A 404 9.60 12.09 -1.55
C ARG A 404 8.84 13.39 -1.79
N HIS A 405 7.88 13.37 -2.69
CA HIS A 405 7.05 14.50 -3.07
C HIS A 405 5.59 14.22 -2.71
N LEU A 406 4.90 15.23 -2.20
CA LEU A 406 3.45 15.22 -1.99
C LEU A 406 2.84 16.29 -2.87
N VAL A 407 1.83 15.91 -3.64
CA VAL A 407 1.08 16.81 -4.52
C VAL A 407 -0.40 16.67 -4.18
N PHE A 408 -1.03 17.79 -3.84
CA PHE A 408 -2.48 17.84 -3.67
C PHE A 408 -3.13 18.05 -5.03
N THR A 409 -3.94 17.10 -5.48
CA THR A 409 -4.48 17.13 -6.84
C THR A 409 -5.81 16.40 -6.91
N PRO A 410 -6.83 16.95 -7.59
CA PRO A 410 -8.12 16.28 -7.74
C PRO A 410 -8.03 15.10 -8.72
N GLU A 411 -8.90 14.10 -8.57
CA GLU A 411 -8.81 12.82 -9.31
C GLU A 411 -8.70 13.01 -10.83
N PHE A 412 -9.54 13.87 -11.41
CA PHE A 412 -9.61 14.09 -12.86
C PHE A 412 -8.31 14.62 -13.49
N THR A 413 -7.38 15.12 -12.68
CA THR A 413 -6.10 15.66 -13.12
C THR A 413 -4.93 14.69 -12.97
N LYS A 414 -5.08 13.66 -12.12
CA LYS A 414 -4.01 12.70 -11.79
C LYS A 414 -3.40 12.06 -13.03
N ARG A 415 -4.22 11.62 -13.99
CA ARG A 415 -3.74 10.98 -15.24
C ARG A 415 -2.79 11.88 -16.05
N ARG A 416 -3.17 13.15 -16.26
CA ARG A 416 -2.33 14.12 -16.99
C ARG A 416 -1.01 14.36 -16.25
N LEU A 417 -1.07 14.37 -14.92
CA LEU A 417 0.09 14.57 -14.05
C LEU A 417 1.06 13.38 -14.11
N ILE A 418 0.53 12.16 -14.01
CA ILE A 418 1.28 10.91 -14.16
C ILE A 418 1.99 10.89 -15.50
N GLU A 419 1.31 11.23 -16.60
CA GLU A 419 1.91 11.28 -17.92
C GLU A 419 3.06 12.31 -17.98
N LYS A 420 2.85 13.52 -17.48
CA LYS A 420 3.86 14.58 -17.43
C LYS A 420 5.10 14.16 -16.64
N LEU A 421 4.91 13.57 -15.46
CA LEU A 421 5.99 13.11 -14.58
C LEU A 421 6.75 11.93 -15.19
N ALA A 422 6.04 10.93 -15.73
CA ALA A 422 6.65 9.75 -16.32
C ALA A 422 7.41 10.05 -17.62
N ARG A 423 6.89 10.95 -18.48
CA ARG A 423 7.61 11.40 -19.69
C ARG A 423 8.93 12.08 -19.32
N LYS A 424 8.86 13.03 -18.37
CA LYS A 424 10.05 13.74 -17.89
C LYS A 424 11.09 12.77 -17.32
N GLU A 425 10.65 11.78 -16.55
CA GLU A 425 11.55 10.76 -16.00
C GLU A 425 12.18 9.92 -17.11
N TYR A 426 11.38 9.45 -18.08
CA TYR A 426 11.85 8.65 -19.21
C TYR A 426 12.77 9.42 -20.16
N GLU A 427 12.82 10.75 -20.11
CA GLU A 427 13.81 11.55 -20.84
C GLU A 427 15.17 11.60 -20.13
N THR A 428 15.23 11.20 -18.85
CA THR A 428 16.48 11.14 -18.09
C THR A 428 17.19 9.80 -18.26
N THR A 429 18.51 9.83 -18.22
CA THR A 429 19.37 8.63 -18.20
C THR A 429 20.35 8.79 -17.04
N SER A 430 20.48 7.74 -16.22
CA SER A 430 21.41 7.74 -15.11
C SER A 430 22.86 7.74 -15.61
N LYS A 431 23.80 8.07 -14.72
CA LYS A 431 25.25 7.93 -14.98
C LYS A 431 25.66 6.49 -15.31
N LYS A 432 24.82 5.51 -14.96
CA LYS A 432 25.01 4.09 -15.22
C LYS A 432 24.45 3.64 -16.58
N GLY A 433 23.89 4.56 -17.37
CA GLY A 433 23.38 4.29 -18.72
C GLY A 433 21.95 3.77 -18.77
N PHE A 434 21.23 3.74 -17.63
CA PHE A 434 19.85 3.28 -17.57
C PHE A 434 18.87 4.45 -17.71
N ARG A 435 17.89 4.25 -18.57
CA ARG A 435 16.82 5.22 -18.82
C ARG A 435 15.83 5.22 -17.65
N GLY A 436 15.33 6.39 -17.25
CA GLY A 436 14.38 6.47 -16.15
C GLY A 436 13.07 5.74 -16.47
N GLN A 437 12.50 5.01 -15.52
CA GLN A 437 11.25 4.27 -15.68
C GLN A 437 10.36 4.48 -14.46
N THR A 438 9.04 4.47 -14.67
CA THR A 438 8.05 4.81 -13.65
C THR A 438 7.15 3.62 -13.30
N ILE A 439 6.98 3.37 -12.01
CA ILE A 439 5.91 2.49 -11.48
C ILE A 439 4.80 3.37 -10.91
N VAL A 440 3.56 3.10 -11.29
CA VAL A 440 2.37 3.80 -10.79
C VAL A 440 1.54 2.83 -9.94
N PHE A 441 1.40 3.11 -8.65
CA PHE A 441 0.51 2.37 -7.75
C PHE A 441 -0.90 2.97 -7.75
N THR A 442 -1.91 2.14 -7.98
CA THR A 442 -3.34 2.51 -7.93
C THR A 442 -4.12 1.47 -7.13
N ASN A 443 -5.38 1.78 -6.80
CA ASN A 443 -6.19 1.02 -5.85
C ASN A 443 -6.91 -0.21 -6.44
N SER A 444 -7.00 -0.35 -7.77
CA SER A 444 -7.75 -1.46 -8.37
C SER A 444 -7.15 -1.97 -9.67
N ARG A 445 -7.44 -3.25 -9.97
CA ARG A 445 -7.01 -3.91 -11.21
C ARG A 445 -7.58 -3.21 -12.44
N ARG A 446 -8.85 -2.80 -12.40
CA ARG A 446 -9.49 -2.00 -13.46
C ARG A 446 -8.78 -0.66 -13.67
N ASN A 447 -8.42 0.03 -12.59
CA ASN A 447 -7.69 1.29 -12.69
C ASN A 447 -6.29 1.08 -13.28
N CYS A 448 -5.64 -0.05 -13.02
CA CYS A 448 -4.37 -0.37 -13.69
C CYS A 448 -4.51 -0.33 -15.21
N HIS A 449 -5.55 -0.99 -15.75
CA HIS A 449 -5.85 -0.96 -17.19
C HIS A 449 -6.26 0.45 -17.66
N THR A 450 -7.19 1.11 -16.96
CA THR A 450 -7.74 2.40 -17.35
C THR A 450 -6.67 3.49 -17.40
N ILE A 451 -5.77 3.52 -16.42
CA ILE A 451 -4.64 4.44 -16.39
C ILE A 451 -3.65 4.07 -17.49
N ALA A 452 -3.22 2.80 -17.59
CA ALA A 452 -2.23 2.39 -18.59
C ALA A 452 -2.67 2.68 -20.03
N GLU A 453 -3.92 2.38 -20.39
CA GLU A 453 -4.50 2.65 -21.71
C GLU A 453 -4.73 4.14 -21.96
N GLY A 454 -4.97 4.91 -20.89
CA GLY A 454 -5.24 6.34 -20.97
C GLY A 454 -4.00 7.23 -21.05
N LEU A 455 -2.79 6.68 -20.87
CA LEU A 455 -1.54 7.43 -20.95
C LEU A 455 -1.07 7.53 -22.41
N GLY A 456 -0.67 8.73 -22.85
CA GLY A 456 -0.06 8.91 -24.18
C GLY A 456 1.36 8.34 -24.31
N ILE A 457 1.93 7.79 -23.23
CA ILE A 457 3.22 7.11 -23.18
C ILE A 457 2.98 5.61 -23.01
N ARG A 458 3.83 4.75 -23.62
CA ARG A 458 3.68 3.28 -23.55
C ARG A 458 3.58 2.81 -22.10
N ALA A 459 2.43 2.31 -21.67
CA ALA A 459 2.23 1.79 -20.33
C ALA A 459 1.58 0.40 -20.39
N MET A 460 1.84 -0.44 -19.39
CA MET A 460 1.14 -1.72 -19.23
C MET A 460 0.64 -1.92 -17.79
N PRO A 461 -0.53 -2.55 -17.62
CA PRO A 461 -1.01 -2.95 -16.31
C PRO A 461 -0.23 -4.16 -15.77
N TYR A 462 -0.11 -4.25 -14.45
CA TYR A 462 0.49 -5.39 -13.74
C TYR A 462 -0.28 -5.67 -12.45
N HIS A 463 -0.92 -6.84 -12.32
CA HIS A 463 -1.64 -7.21 -11.10
C HIS A 463 -1.85 -8.72 -10.96
N ALA A 464 -2.34 -9.16 -9.80
CA ALA A 464 -2.52 -10.58 -9.47
C ALA A 464 -3.47 -11.34 -10.43
N GLY A 465 -4.47 -10.65 -11.00
CA GLY A 465 -5.38 -11.26 -11.98
C GLY A 465 -4.73 -11.62 -13.33
N LEU A 466 -3.57 -11.06 -13.67
CA LEU A 466 -2.87 -11.43 -14.91
C LEU A 466 -2.35 -12.86 -14.84
N SER A 467 -2.35 -13.55 -15.98
CA SER A 467 -1.71 -14.86 -16.12
C SER A 467 -0.20 -14.77 -15.89
N TYR A 468 0.44 -15.91 -15.60
CA TYR A 468 1.89 -15.97 -15.43
C TYR A 468 2.65 -15.44 -16.66
N ASN A 469 2.19 -15.77 -17.88
CA ASN A 469 2.84 -15.34 -19.12
C ASN A 469 2.71 -13.83 -19.34
N GLU A 470 1.55 -13.24 -19.04
CA GLU A 470 1.35 -11.79 -19.13
C GLU A 470 2.25 -11.06 -18.13
N ARG A 471 2.32 -11.51 -16.88
CA ARG A 471 3.23 -10.96 -15.87
C ARG A 471 4.68 -11.03 -16.34
N LYS A 472 5.14 -12.22 -16.77
CA LYS A 472 6.51 -12.43 -17.27
C LYS A 472 6.85 -11.55 -18.47
N ASN A 473 5.89 -11.31 -19.36
CA ASN A 473 6.08 -10.39 -20.50
C ASN A 473 6.28 -8.95 -20.02
N VAL A 474 5.44 -8.46 -19.10
CA VAL A 474 5.59 -7.12 -18.52
C VAL A 474 6.93 -6.99 -17.79
N GLU A 475 7.28 -7.97 -16.96
CA GLU A 475 8.56 -8.05 -16.24
C GLU A 475 9.76 -7.95 -17.18
N THR A 476 9.77 -8.77 -18.23
CA THR A 476 10.88 -8.80 -19.21
C THR A 476 11.03 -7.47 -19.93
N ARG A 477 9.92 -6.90 -20.42
CA ARG A 477 9.94 -5.63 -21.17
C ARG A 477 10.31 -4.45 -20.29
N PHE A 478 9.88 -4.45 -19.02
CA PHE A 478 10.29 -3.44 -18.07
C PHE A 478 11.76 -3.56 -17.70
N GLY A 479 12.24 -4.77 -17.38
CA GLY A 479 13.65 -5.03 -17.07
C GLY A 479 14.62 -4.67 -18.20
N ASN A 480 14.19 -4.86 -19.46
CA ASN A 480 14.97 -4.47 -20.65
C ASN A 480 14.95 -2.95 -20.95
N GLY A 481 14.22 -2.14 -20.17
CA GLY A 481 14.07 -0.70 -20.43
C GLY A 481 13.13 -0.36 -21.60
N GLU A 482 12.41 -1.34 -22.16
CA GLU A 482 11.52 -1.14 -23.30
C GLU A 482 10.19 -0.48 -22.91
N LEU A 483 9.76 -0.66 -21.66
CA LEU A 483 8.48 -0.18 -21.14
C LEU A 483 8.71 0.98 -20.14
N PRO A 484 8.32 2.23 -20.47
CA PRO A 484 8.58 3.37 -19.60
C PRO A 484 7.69 3.40 -18.35
N VAL A 485 6.47 2.85 -18.43
CA VAL A 485 5.51 2.90 -17.32
C VAL A 485 4.86 1.54 -17.07
N VAL A 486 4.82 1.14 -15.80
CA VAL A 486 3.99 0.03 -15.32
C VAL A 486 2.98 0.56 -14.31
N VAL A 487 1.70 0.21 -14.49
CA VAL A 487 0.63 0.57 -13.54
C VAL A 487 0.22 -0.69 -12.78
N THR A 488 0.25 -0.65 -11.45
CA THR A 488 0.08 -1.83 -10.60
C THR A 488 -0.73 -1.56 -9.35
N THR A 489 -1.28 -2.63 -8.77
CA THR A 489 -1.76 -2.65 -7.38
C THR A 489 -0.62 -3.09 -6.43
N ALA A 490 -0.93 -3.49 -5.20
CA ALA A 490 0.01 -4.11 -4.26
C ALA A 490 0.70 -5.39 -4.78
N ALA A 491 0.25 -5.97 -5.90
CA ALA A 491 0.84 -7.19 -6.47
C ALA A 491 2.36 -7.08 -6.75
N LEU A 492 2.87 -5.88 -7.07
CA LEU A 492 4.29 -5.64 -7.34
C LEU A 492 5.12 -5.40 -6.07
N ALA A 493 4.46 -5.17 -4.92
CA ALA A 493 5.15 -5.09 -3.63
C ALA A 493 5.79 -6.44 -3.26
N ALA A 494 5.21 -7.56 -3.70
CA ALA A 494 5.60 -8.91 -3.30
C ALA A 494 6.66 -9.58 -4.21
N GLY A 495 7.83 -8.94 -4.32
CA GLY A 495 9.06 -9.68 -4.61
C GLY A 495 9.50 -9.81 -6.07
N VAL A 496 8.84 -9.15 -7.03
CA VAL A 496 9.34 -9.13 -8.41
C VAL A 496 10.37 -8.01 -8.62
N ASP A 497 11.41 -8.32 -9.38
CA ASP A 497 12.52 -7.40 -9.62
C ASP A 497 12.19 -6.35 -10.70
N PHE A 498 11.46 -5.29 -10.30
CA PHE A 498 11.26 -4.09 -11.12
C PHE A 498 12.19 -2.97 -10.62
N PRO A 499 13.29 -2.63 -11.32
CA PRO A 499 14.08 -1.45 -11.02
C PRO A 499 13.42 -0.22 -11.65
N ALA A 500 12.85 0.68 -10.84
CA ALA A 500 12.32 1.96 -11.32
C ALA A 500 13.12 3.13 -10.74
N SER A 501 13.28 4.20 -11.51
CA SER A 501 13.85 5.45 -11.00
C SER A 501 12.78 6.28 -10.31
N GLN A 502 11.51 6.10 -10.69
CA GLN A 502 10.37 6.83 -10.16
C GLN A 502 9.23 5.89 -9.72
N VAL A 503 8.61 6.22 -8.59
CA VAL A 503 7.36 5.63 -8.12
C VAL A 503 6.32 6.74 -7.97
N ILE A 504 5.10 6.52 -8.45
CA ILE A 504 3.97 7.42 -8.27
C ILE A 504 2.84 6.65 -7.58
N PHE A 505 2.38 7.14 -6.44
CA PHE A 505 1.13 6.69 -5.82
C PHE A 505 0.00 7.55 -6.38
N GLU A 506 -0.77 6.99 -7.30
CA GLU A 506 -1.99 7.60 -7.83
C GLU A 506 -3.12 7.54 -6.79
N SER A 507 -3.18 6.46 -6.02
CA SER A 507 -4.04 6.34 -4.84
C SER A 507 -3.25 5.80 -3.65
N LEU A 508 -3.61 6.25 -2.45
CA LEU A 508 -3.05 5.76 -1.19
C LEU A 508 -3.90 4.66 -0.54
N ALA A 509 -4.75 3.99 -1.32
CA ALA A 509 -5.56 2.88 -0.90
C ALA A 509 -5.40 1.66 -1.81
N MET A 510 -5.76 0.50 -1.27
CA MET A 510 -5.97 -0.76 -2.01
C MET A 510 -7.44 -1.14 -1.87
N GLY A 511 -8.17 -1.15 -2.97
CA GLY A 511 -9.63 -1.19 -2.94
C GLY A 511 -10.20 0.03 -2.22
N ILE A 512 -10.75 -0.20 -1.04
CA ILE A 512 -11.32 0.82 -0.13
C ILE A 512 -10.54 0.98 1.17
N GLU A 513 -9.47 0.21 1.35
CA GLU A 513 -8.66 0.23 2.56
C GLU A 513 -7.41 1.08 2.34
N TRP A 514 -7.11 1.97 3.29
CA TRP A 514 -5.92 2.81 3.23
C TRP A 514 -4.66 1.96 3.37
N LEU A 515 -3.61 2.34 2.64
CA LEU A 515 -2.30 1.72 2.78
C LEU A 515 -1.80 1.84 4.23
N THR A 516 -1.20 0.76 4.70
CA THR A 516 -0.37 0.77 5.90
C THR A 516 0.98 1.42 5.61
N VAL A 517 1.65 1.94 6.66
CA VAL A 517 3.03 2.46 6.54
C VAL A 517 3.97 1.42 5.96
N ARG A 518 3.76 0.15 6.31
CA ARG A 518 4.55 -0.99 5.83
C ARG A 518 4.41 -1.19 4.33
N GLU A 519 3.19 -1.32 3.82
CA GLU A 519 2.94 -1.46 2.37
C GLU A 519 3.52 -0.28 1.61
N PHE A 520 3.31 0.94 2.12
CA PHE A 520 3.88 2.15 1.55
C PHE A 520 5.41 2.08 1.46
N GLN A 521 6.11 1.65 2.51
CA GLN A 521 7.58 1.51 2.50
C GLN A 521 8.07 0.45 1.51
N GLN A 522 7.37 -0.68 1.38
CA GLN A 522 7.69 -1.72 0.39
C GLN A 522 7.56 -1.20 -1.04
N MET A 523 6.46 -0.50 -1.33
CA MET A 523 6.20 0.11 -2.64
C MET A 523 7.19 1.23 -2.95
N LEU A 524 7.47 2.09 -1.96
CA LEU A 524 8.46 3.16 -2.04
C LEU A 524 9.87 2.61 -2.27
N GLY A 525 10.19 1.44 -1.69
CA GLY A 525 11.44 0.71 -1.89
C GLY A 525 11.77 0.33 -3.34
N ARG A 526 10.80 0.42 -4.26
CA ARG A 526 11.01 0.17 -5.69
C ARG A 526 11.68 1.33 -6.43
N ALA A 527 11.67 2.54 -5.85
CA ALA A 527 12.33 3.72 -6.43
C ALA A 527 13.83 3.76 -6.10
N GLY A 528 14.66 3.97 -7.12
CA GLY A 528 16.10 4.27 -6.97
C GLY A 528 16.92 3.05 -6.56
N ARG A 529 17.45 2.30 -7.55
CA ARG A 529 18.29 1.12 -7.31
C ARG A 529 19.76 1.43 -7.52
N PRO A 530 20.68 0.89 -6.70
CA PRO A 530 22.11 1.15 -6.80
C PRO A 530 22.69 0.86 -8.17
N ASP A 531 22.36 -0.28 -8.75
CA ASP A 531 22.99 -0.71 -10.00
C ASP A 531 22.46 0.05 -11.22
N TYR A 532 21.33 0.75 -11.07
CA TYR A 532 20.58 1.34 -12.18
C TYR A 532 20.49 2.87 -12.11
N HIS A 533 20.29 3.43 -10.92
CA HIS A 533 19.85 4.81 -10.72
C HIS A 533 20.80 5.61 -9.83
N ASP A 534 20.82 6.92 -10.01
CA ASP A 534 21.58 7.86 -9.17
C ASP A 534 20.75 8.40 -8.00
N ARG A 535 19.42 8.35 -8.14
CA ARG A 535 18.42 8.81 -7.17
C ARG A 535 17.11 8.08 -7.42
N GLY A 536 16.30 7.92 -6.38
CA GLY A 536 14.88 7.56 -6.49
C GLY A 536 14.00 8.81 -6.38
N ILE A 537 12.88 8.82 -7.08
CA ILE A 537 11.87 9.88 -6.97
C ILE A 537 10.52 9.24 -6.65
N VAL A 538 9.83 9.77 -5.66
CA VAL A 538 8.53 9.23 -5.23
C VAL A 538 7.52 10.36 -5.19
N TYR A 539 6.39 10.21 -5.87
CA TYR A 539 5.28 11.16 -5.83
C TYR A 539 4.05 10.52 -5.17
N LEU A 540 3.45 11.21 -4.20
CA LEU A 540 2.13 10.89 -3.67
C LEU A 540 1.14 11.91 -4.22
N LEU A 541 0.14 11.45 -4.98
CA LEU A 541 -0.91 12.28 -5.54
C LEU A 541 -2.16 12.15 -4.65
N ALA A 542 -2.25 13.00 -3.64
CA ALA A 542 -3.34 12.96 -2.67
C ALA A 542 -4.47 13.90 -3.10
N GLU A 543 -5.71 13.39 -3.15
CA GLU A 543 -6.89 14.23 -3.33
C GLU A 543 -7.40 14.69 -1.95
N PRO A 544 -7.41 16.01 -1.67
CA PRO A 544 -7.92 16.52 -0.40
C PRO A 544 -9.38 16.10 -0.14
N ASP A 545 -9.69 15.71 1.10
CA ASP A 545 -11.03 15.32 1.56
C ASP A 545 -11.62 14.06 0.87
N LYS A 546 -10.83 13.34 0.05
CA LYS A 546 -11.22 12.02 -0.45
C LYS A 546 -11.23 11.02 0.71
N ARG A 547 -12.38 10.38 0.97
CA ARG A 547 -12.57 9.44 2.09
C ARG A 547 -13.20 8.13 1.62
N PHE A 548 -12.76 7.02 2.21
CA PHE A 548 -13.47 5.74 2.13
C PHE A 548 -14.31 5.57 3.41
N GLY A 549 -15.59 5.94 3.34
CA GLY A 549 -16.50 5.87 4.48
C GLY A 549 -16.23 6.92 5.57
N LYS A 550 -16.47 6.55 6.84
CA LYS A 550 -16.19 7.41 8.01
C LYS A 550 -14.76 7.13 8.48
N GLY A 551 -13.84 8.06 8.25
CA GLY A 551 -12.44 7.89 8.64
C GLY A 551 -11.59 9.04 8.11
N GLU A 552 -10.27 8.87 8.17
CA GLU A 552 -9.29 9.82 7.64
C GLU A 552 -9.42 10.03 6.13
N SER A 553 -8.98 11.20 5.67
CA SER A 553 -8.92 11.59 4.26
C SER A 553 -7.59 11.20 3.62
N GLU A 554 -7.54 11.08 2.28
CA GLU A 554 -6.34 10.67 1.54
C GLU A 554 -5.13 11.59 1.85
N ASP A 555 -5.35 12.89 2.07
CA ASP A 555 -4.29 13.82 2.46
C ASP A 555 -3.77 13.60 3.88
N GLU A 556 -4.64 13.29 4.85
CA GLU A 556 -4.25 12.91 6.22
C GLU A 556 -3.43 11.62 6.21
N ILE A 557 -3.88 10.61 5.45
CA ILE A 557 -3.17 9.34 5.26
C ILE A 557 -1.80 9.57 4.63
N ALA A 558 -1.68 10.46 3.64
CA ALA A 558 -0.40 10.80 3.03
C ALA A 558 0.63 11.28 4.06
N PHE A 559 0.21 12.09 5.03
CA PHE A 559 1.09 12.53 6.11
C PHE A 559 1.48 11.41 7.06
N ARG A 560 0.53 10.55 7.45
CA ARG A 560 0.79 9.37 8.31
C ARG A 560 1.84 8.45 7.65
N LEU A 561 1.65 8.14 6.37
CA LEU A 561 2.56 7.32 5.57
C LEU A 561 3.96 7.95 5.45
N LEU A 562 4.04 9.25 5.18
CA LEU A 562 5.33 9.93 5.02
C LEU A 562 6.10 10.08 6.34
N ARG A 563 5.41 10.22 7.48
CA ARG A 563 6.02 10.30 8.82
C ARG A 563 6.48 8.95 9.35
N GLY A 564 5.89 7.86 8.88
CA GLY A 564 6.30 6.51 9.27
C GLY A 564 5.87 6.10 10.68
N GLU A 565 4.73 6.60 11.15
CA GLU A 565 4.16 6.21 12.45
C GLU A 565 3.61 4.77 12.33
N PHE A 566 4.40 3.78 12.74
CA PHE A 566 4.03 2.36 12.67
C PHE A 566 2.88 2.06 13.64
N GLU A 567 1.69 1.77 13.10
CA GLU A 567 0.64 1.10 13.85
C GLU A 567 0.99 -0.39 13.96
N HIS A 568 1.07 -0.90 15.19
CA HIS A 568 1.33 -2.30 15.45
C HIS A 568 0.14 -2.91 16.17
N PHE A 569 -0.38 -3.97 15.58
CA PHE A 569 -1.24 -4.94 16.25
C PHE A 569 -0.35 -6.11 16.65
N GLY A 570 -0.41 -6.51 17.92
CA GLY A 570 0.25 -7.74 18.35
C GLY A 570 -0.26 -8.93 17.54
N VAL A 571 0.51 -10.00 17.50
CA VAL A 571 0.08 -11.25 16.86
C VAL A 571 -0.91 -11.94 17.81
N ASP A 572 -2.20 -11.70 17.61
CA ASP A 572 -3.29 -12.39 18.30
C ASP A 572 -4.09 -13.19 17.28
N TYR A 573 -4.15 -14.50 17.48
CA TYR A 573 -4.85 -15.41 16.59
C TYR A 573 -6.19 -15.77 17.23
N ASP A 574 -7.26 -15.70 16.44
CA ASP A 574 -8.57 -16.20 16.87
C ASP A 574 -8.54 -17.71 17.19
N GLU A 575 -9.57 -18.18 17.89
CA GLU A 575 -9.67 -19.57 18.34
C GLU A 575 -9.54 -20.58 17.20
N ASP A 576 -10.14 -20.31 16.03
CA ASP A 576 -10.10 -21.22 14.89
C ASP A 576 -8.66 -21.38 14.35
N LYS A 577 -7.91 -20.28 14.23
CA LYS A 577 -6.49 -20.30 13.85
C LYS A 577 -5.63 -21.02 14.89
N GLN A 578 -5.88 -20.79 16.18
CA GLN A 578 -5.17 -21.48 17.26
C GLN A 578 -5.45 -22.99 17.25
N LEU A 579 -6.69 -23.41 17.00
CA LEU A 579 -7.07 -24.82 16.86
C LEU A 579 -6.40 -25.47 15.65
N GLU A 580 -6.37 -24.78 14.51
CA GLU A 580 -5.69 -25.27 13.28
C GLU A 580 -4.22 -25.55 13.54
N GLU A 581 -3.50 -24.61 14.14
CA GLU A 581 -2.07 -24.78 14.43
C GLU A 581 -1.82 -25.80 15.53
N THR A 582 -2.64 -25.83 16.59
CA THR A 582 -2.53 -26.84 17.65
C THR A 582 -2.69 -28.25 17.08
N LEU A 583 -3.70 -28.47 16.24
CA LEU A 583 -3.92 -29.74 15.55
C LEU A 583 -2.73 -30.12 14.65
N SER A 584 -2.23 -29.16 13.88
CA SER A 584 -1.07 -29.34 13.00
C SER A 584 0.22 -29.64 13.77
N ASN A 585 0.35 -29.10 14.99
CA ASN A 585 1.47 -29.39 15.88
C ASN A 585 1.41 -30.82 16.43
N ILE A 586 0.22 -31.37 16.66
CA ILE A 586 0.00 -32.74 17.14
C ILE A 586 0.40 -33.80 16.10
N VAL A 587 0.35 -33.44 14.81
CA VAL A 587 0.90 -34.29 13.73
C VAL A 587 2.40 -34.52 13.92
N VAL A 588 3.13 -33.51 14.39
CA VAL A 588 4.59 -33.54 14.58
C VAL A 588 4.98 -34.07 15.95
N ALA A 589 4.27 -33.65 17.01
CA ALA A 589 4.54 -33.99 18.39
C ALA A 589 3.34 -34.71 19.01
N ARG A 590 3.55 -35.93 19.52
CA ARG A 590 2.45 -36.76 20.05
C ARG A 590 2.40 -36.84 21.57
N THR A 591 3.50 -36.55 22.26
CA THR A 591 3.53 -36.54 23.72
C THR A 591 3.07 -35.17 24.24
N LEU A 592 2.37 -35.13 25.37
CA LEU A 592 1.93 -33.85 25.95
C LEU A 592 3.09 -32.88 26.25
N PRO A 593 4.26 -33.33 26.77
CA PRO A 593 5.43 -32.47 26.92
C PRO A 593 5.91 -31.85 25.61
N ASP A 594 5.99 -32.63 24.53
CA ASP A 594 6.46 -32.15 23.22
C ASP A 594 5.44 -31.21 22.57
N ILE A 595 4.14 -31.52 22.69
CA ILE A 595 3.05 -30.66 22.22
C ILE A 595 3.11 -29.29 22.93
N ARG A 596 3.29 -29.29 24.26
CA ARG A 596 3.46 -28.04 25.03
C ARG A 596 4.71 -27.29 24.65
N LYS A 597 5.83 -27.98 24.44
CA LYS A 597 7.09 -27.36 24.00
C LYS A 597 6.93 -26.68 22.65
N LEU A 598 6.29 -27.36 21.70
CA LEU A 598 6.08 -26.86 20.35
C LEU A 598 5.12 -25.66 20.36
N ASN A 599 3.97 -25.74 21.05
CA ASN A 599 3.03 -24.61 21.12
C ASN A 599 3.61 -23.37 21.82
N LYS A 600 4.56 -23.53 22.76
CA LYS A 600 5.28 -22.40 23.36
C LYS A 600 6.19 -21.65 22.39
N LEU A 601 6.52 -22.24 21.23
CA LEU A 601 7.29 -21.56 20.19
C LEU A 601 6.43 -20.64 19.32
N LEU A 602 5.10 -20.76 19.38
CA LEU A 602 4.18 -19.87 18.67
C LEU A 602 4.20 -18.47 19.27
N LEU A 603 4.04 -17.46 18.43
CA LEU A 603 3.86 -16.06 18.80
C LEU A 603 2.48 -15.83 19.43
N GLY A 604 1.43 -16.40 18.84
CA GLY A 604 0.03 -16.27 19.28
C GLY A 604 -0.52 -17.55 19.89
N ALA A 605 -0.08 -17.90 21.11
CA ALA A 605 -0.50 -19.14 21.78
C ALA A 605 -1.67 -18.93 22.75
N GLY A 606 -2.74 -19.70 22.58
CA GLY A 606 -3.85 -19.78 23.53
C GLY A 606 -3.62 -20.77 24.68
N ASP A 607 -4.65 -20.97 25.51
CA ASP A 607 -4.63 -22.00 26.54
C ASP A 607 -4.65 -23.39 25.90
N ILE A 608 -3.50 -24.05 25.93
CA ILE A 608 -3.33 -25.37 25.33
C ILE A 608 -4.25 -26.44 25.92
N GLY A 609 -4.61 -26.34 27.20
CA GLY A 609 -5.54 -27.29 27.82
C GLY A 609 -6.92 -27.17 27.18
N TYR A 610 -7.42 -25.94 27.10
CA TYR A 610 -8.67 -25.62 26.43
C TYR A 610 -8.69 -26.05 24.96
N LEU A 611 -7.63 -25.75 24.20
CA LEU A 611 -7.54 -26.11 22.78
C LEU A 611 -7.52 -27.63 22.57
N LEU A 612 -6.79 -28.38 23.42
CA LEU A 612 -6.76 -29.84 23.37
C LEU A 612 -8.13 -30.44 23.70
N ASP A 613 -8.80 -29.93 24.73
CA ASP A 613 -10.14 -30.40 25.11
C ASP A 613 -11.14 -30.17 23.96
N LYS A 614 -11.10 -29.00 23.32
CA LYS A 614 -11.90 -28.69 22.12
C LYS A 614 -11.61 -29.64 20.96
N LEU A 615 -10.35 -29.93 20.65
CA LEU A 615 -10.00 -30.84 19.56
C LEU A 615 -10.47 -32.28 19.85
N VAL A 616 -10.45 -32.71 21.11
CA VAL A 616 -11.01 -34.01 21.55
C VAL A 616 -12.52 -34.02 21.43
N GLU A 617 -13.22 -33.02 21.99
CA GLU A 617 -14.68 -32.88 21.92
C GLU A 617 -15.18 -32.94 20.47
N ASN A 618 -14.44 -32.32 19.57
CA ASN A 618 -14.77 -32.26 18.14
C ASN A 618 -14.32 -33.50 17.34
N GLY A 619 -13.57 -34.43 17.95
CA GLY A 619 -13.14 -35.70 17.35
C GLY A 619 -11.98 -35.59 16.36
N PHE A 620 -11.19 -34.51 16.41
CA PHE A 620 -10.01 -34.34 15.57
C PHE A 620 -8.77 -35.03 16.15
N ILE A 621 -8.72 -35.20 17.47
CA ILE A 621 -7.63 -35.90 18.15
C ILE A 621 -8.17 -36.89 19.17
N GLU A 622 -7.36 -37.90 19.46
CA GLU A 622 -7.64 -38.92 20.47
C GLU A 622 -6.59 -38.84 21.58
N LYS A 623 -7.04 -38.96 22.82
CA LYS A 623 -6.17 -38.99 23.99
C LYS A 623 -5.50 -40.37 24.10
N THR A 624 -4.19 -40.36 24.21
CA THR A 624 -3.38 -41.55 24.47
C THR A 624 -2.85 -41.53 25.90
N GLY A 625 -2.21 -42.60 26.36
CA GLY A 625 -1.66 -42.66 27.72
C GLY A 625 -0.64 -41.56 28.04
N THR A 626 0.08 -41.04 27.03
CA THR A 626 1.19 -40.07 27.20
C THR A 626 1.00 -38.75 26.45
N GLY A 627 -0.10 -38.59 25.70
CA GLY A 627 -0.37 -37.39 24.91
C GLY A 627 -1.55 -37.55 23.98
N TYR A 628 -1.42 -37.15 22.73
CA TYR A 628 -2.52 -37.08 21.75
C TYR A 628 -2.07 -37.55 20.38
N THR A 629 -2.99 -38.16 19.62
CA THR A 629 -2.78 -38.50 18.21
C THR A 629 -3.90 -37.92 17.35
N PRO A 630 -3.64 -37.46 16.12
CA PRO A 630 -4.71 -37.05 15.23
C PRO A 630 -5.57 -38.26 14.83
N SER A 631 -6.89 -38.07 14.80
CA SER A 631 -7.83 -39.01 14.16
C SER A 631 -7.71 -38.92 12.64
N GLU A 632 -8.42 -39.76 11.88
CA GLU A 632 -8.46 -39.63 10.41
C GLU A 632 -8.95 -38.25 9.96
N LEU A 633 -9.95 -37.68 10.65
CA LEU A 633 -10.42 -36.32 10.39
C LEU A 633 -9.36 -35.28 10.77
N GLY A 634 -8.64 -35.48 11.87
CA GLY A 634 -7.53 -34.62 12.28
C GLY A 634 -6.42 -34.56 11.24
N TRP A 635 -6.06 -35.72 10.68
CA TRP A 635 -5.07 -35.83 9.60
C TRP A 635 -5.51 -35.10 8.33
N ILE A 636 -6.77 -35.27 7.93
CA ILE A 636 -7.31 -34.58 6.74
C ILE A 636 -7.30 -33.07 6.98
N ALA A 637 -7.79 -32.61 8.14
CA ALA A 637 -7.84 -31.19 8.48
C ALA A 637 -6.44 -30.54 8.45
N ALA A 638 -5.47 -31.15 9.13
CA ALA A 638 -4.10 -30.65 9.19
C ALA A 638 -3.44 -30.64 7.79
N SER A 639 -3.50 -31.74 7.04
CA SER A 639 -2.83 -31.84 5.73
C SER A 639 -3.45 -30.95 4.65
N HIS A 640 -4.74 -30.62 4.75
CA HIS A 640 -5.44 -29.76 3.77
C HIS A 640 -5.58 -28.30 4.20
N PHE A 641 -5.01 -27.90 5.34
CA PHE A 641 -5.14 -26.53 5.89
C PHE A 641 -6.60 -26.09 6.06
N LEU A 642 -7.44 -27.03 6.52
CA LEU A 642 -8.85 -26.78 6.76
C LEU A 642 -9.06 -26.37 8.21
N SER A 643 -9.81 -25.28 8.41
CA SER A 643 -10.22 -24.87 9.74
C SER A 643 -11.19 -25.88 10.34
N VAL A 644 -11.33 -25.84 11.67
CA VAL A 644 -12.31 -26.66 12.39
C VAL A 644 -13.74 -26.41 11.88
N GLY A 645 -14.10 -25.15 11.64
CA GLY A 645 -15.39 -24.76 11.05
C GLY A 645 -15.62 -25.34 9.65
N GLN A 646 -14.63 -25.27 8.76
CA GLN A 646 -14.72 -25.85 7.41
C GLN A 646 -14.91 -27.37 7.46
N MET A 647 -14.18 -28.06 8.34
CA MET A 647 -14.31 -29.49 8.53
C MET A 647 -15.72 -29.89 9.00
N PHE A 648 -16.34 -29.11 9.88
CA PHE A 648 -17.73 -29.33 10.29
C PHE A 648 -18.72 -29.17 9.14
N LEU A 649 -18.53 -28.16 8.30
CA LEU A 649 -19.37 -27.92 7.14
C LEU A 649 -19.30 -29.10 6.17
N ILE A 650 -18.09 -29.55 5.83
CA ILE A 650 -17.88 -30.69 4.93
C ILE A 650 -18.47 -31.96 5.53
N LYS A 651 -18.14 -32.28 6.80
CA LYS A 651 -18.65 -33.47 7.50
C LYS A 651 -20.18 -33.50 7.48
N LYS A 652 -20.83 -32.39 7.84
CA LYS A 652 -22.30 -32.29 7.85
C LYS A 652 -22.90 -32.51 6.46
N ALA A 653 -22.26 -31.98 5.43
CA ALA A 653 -22.74 -32.12 4.06
C ALA A 653 -22.52 -33.54 3.50
N VAL A 654 -21.38 -34.15 3.80
CA VAL A 654 -21.05 -35.55 3.48
C VAL A 654 -22.03 -36.52 4.14
N LEU A 655 -22.33 -36.34 5.43
CA LEU A 655 -23.29 -37.18 6.14
C LEU A 655 -24.69 -37.11 5.53
N LYS A 656 -25.06 -35.94 5.00
CA LYS A 656 -26.32 -35.69 4.28
C LYS A 656 -26.30 -36.13 2.80
N ASN A 657 -25.22 -36.74 2.31
CA ASN A 657 -25.04 -37.12 0.90
C ASN A 657 -25.28 -35.95 -0.07
N ARG A 658 -24.90 -34.72 0.31
CA ARG A 658 -24.99 -33.58 -0.61
C ARG A 658 -24.02 -33.75 -1.79
N PRO A 659 -24.38 -33.32 -3.01
CA PRO A 659 -23.49 -33.39 -4.17
C PRO A 659 -22.14 -32.72 -3.89
N PRO A 660 -21.00 -33.28 -4.36
CA PRO A 660 -19.67 -32.70 -4.08
C PRO A 660 -19.54 -31.25 -4.55
N LEU A 661 -20.14 -30.92 -5.70
CA LEU A 661 -20.12 -29.59 -6.27
C LEU A 661 -20.76 -28.54 -5.33
N ASP A 662 -21.95 -28.84 -4.79
CA ASP A 662 -22.63 -27.99 -3.81
C ASP A 662 -21.78 -27.79 -2.55
N ILE A 663 -21.06 -28.81 -2.10
CA ILE A 663 -20.21 -28.72 -0.90
C ILE A 663 -19.06 -27.75 -1.16
N VAL A 664 -18.39 -27.87 -2.31
CA VAL A 664 -17.23 -27.05 -2.66
C VAL A 664 -17.60 -25.59 -2.82
N THR A 665 -18.69 -25.32 -3.54
CA THR A 665 -19.16 -23.94 -3.75
C THR A 665 -19.74 -23.30 -2.48
N GLU A 666 -20.10 -24.09 -1.47
CA GLU A 666 -20.49 -23.57 -0.15
C GLU A 666 -19.28 -23.24 0.74
N LEU A 667 -18.12 -23.88 0.49
CA LEU A 667 -16.88 -23.56 1.20
C LEU A 667 -16.24 -22.28 0.67
N GLU A 668 -16.24 -22.10 -0.64
CA GLU A 668 -15.63 -20.97 -1.31
C GLU A 668 -16.36 -20.67 -2.62
N THR A 669 -16.64 -19.39 -2.87
CA THR A 669 -17.26 -18.91 -4.10
C THR A 669 -16.32 -18.02 -4.91
N LEU A 670 -16.49 -18.02 -6.22
CA LEU A 670 -15.78 -17.11 -7.11
C LEU A 670 -16.50 -15.75 -7.13
N ASP A 671 -16.04 -14.85 -6.26
CA ASP A 671 -16.67 -13.53 -6.11
C ASP A 671 -15.98 -12.45 -6.95
N SER A 672 -14.78 -12.73 -7.46
CA SER A 672 -13.97 -11.82 -8.28
C SER A 672 -14.46 -11.77 -9.73
N VAL A 673 -15.71 -11.40 -9.90
CA VAL A 673 -16.43 -11.32 -11.19
C VAL A 673 -16.85 -9.89 -11.45
N TYR A 674 -16.62 -9.43 -12.67
CA TYR A 674 -16.71 -8.02 -13.05
C TYR A 674 -17.60 -7.83 -14.27
N PHE A 675 -18.33 -6.71 -14.33
CA PHE A 675 -19.10 -6.37 -15.54
C PHE A 675 -18.18 -6.02 -16.71
N SER A 676 -18.37 -6.65 -17.86
CA SER A 676 -17.60 -6.36 -19.07
C SER A 676 -17.89 -4.97 -19.65
N HIS A 677 -19.07 -4.40 -19.34
CA HIS A 677 -19.55 -3.14 -19.90
C HIS A 677 -20.05 -2.15 -18.83
N ALA A 678 -19.40 -2.08 -17.68
CA ALA A 678 -19.83 -1.26 -16.53
C ALA A 678 -20.16 0.21 -16.89
N ALA A 679 -19.36 0.85 -17.76
CA ALA A 679 -19.60 2.23 -18.18
C ALA A 679 -20.89 2.40 -19.01
N ARG A 680 -21.15 1.48 -19.94
CA ARG A 680 -22.39 1.49 -20.75
C ARG A 680 -23.62 1.14 -19.91
N LEU A 681 -23.45 0.25 -18.94
CA LEU A 681 -24.50 -0.05 -17.95
C LEU A 681 -24.83 1.21 -17.13
N GLY A 682 -23.81 1.95 -16.70
CA GLY A 682 -24.01 3.19 -15.94
C GLY A 682 -24.67 4.30 -16.74
N GLU A 683 -24.27 4.48 -18.00
CA GLU A 683 -24.92 5.42 -18.92
C GLU A 683 -26.40 5.08 -19.13
N ALA A 684 -26.73 3.80 -19.34
CA ALA A 684 -28.12 3.35 -19.51
C ALA A 684 -28.96 3.51 -18.24
N LEU A 685 -28.36 3.31 -17.06
CA LEU A 685 -29.07 3.33 -15.79
C LEU A 685 -29.08 4.71 -15.11
N GLY A 686 -28.26 5.64 -15.58
CA GLY A 686 -28.12 6.99 -15.02
C GLY A 686 -27.43 6.99 -13.65
N THR A 687 -26.62 5.98 -13.34
CA THR A 687 -25.91 5.84 -12.07
C THR A 687 -24.58 5.13 -12.27
N ASP A 688 -23.59 5.40 -11.42
CA ASP A 688 -22.33 4.67 -11.46
C ASP A 688 -22.52 3.21 -11.05
N ILE A 689 -21.96 2.29 -11.84
CA ILE A 689 -22.05 0.85 -11.61
C ILE A 689 -20.78 0.38 -10.90
N PRO A 690 -20.90 -0.23 -9.71
CA PRO A 690 -19.79 -0.94 -9.08
C PRO A 690 -19.16 -1.93 -10.05
N THR A 691 -17.84 -2.06 -10.00
CA THR A 691 -17.12 -2.92 -10.96
C THR A 691 -17.42 -4.40 -10.78
N ARG A 692 -17.63 -4.83 -9.53
CA ARG A 692 -17.94 -6.22 -9.18
C ARG A 692 -19.42 -6.50 -9.39
N VAL A 693 -19.69 -7.68 -9.90
CA VAL A 693 -21.05 -8.19 -10.14
C VAL A 693 -21.70 -8.54 -8.80
N PHE A 694 -21.03 -9.38 -8.01
CA PHE A 694 -21.51 -9.78 -6.69
C PHE A 694 -21.27 -8.66 -5.66
N GLY A 695 -22.35 -8.13 -5.10
CA GLY A 695 -22.40 -6.92 -4.28
C GLY A 695 -23.44 -5.92 -4.79
N ALA A 696 -23.24 -4.62 -4.56
CA ALA A 696 -24.20 -3.58 -4.96
C ALA A 696 -24.47 -3.50 -6.47
N GLY A 697 -23.54 -4.00 -7.30
CA GLY A 697 -23.74 -4.08 -8.75
C GLY A 697 -24.90 -5.02 -9.13
N LEU A 698 -25.14 -6.04 -8.30
CA LEU A 698 -26.20 -7.02 -8.51
C LEU A 698 -27.58 -6.35 -8.44
N ASP A 699 -27.76 -5.42 -7.51
CA ASP A 699 -29.03 -4.73 -7.28
C ASP A 699 -29.34 -3.70 -8.36
N ILE A 700 -28.31 -2.95 -8.75
CA ILE A 700 -28.48 -1.85 -9.69
C ILE A 700 -28.81 -2.42 -11.07
N VAL A 701 -28.07 -3.45 -11.51
CA VAL A 701 -28.19 -3.99 -12.88
C VAL A 701 -29.33 -4.99 -13.00
N PHE A 702 -29.50 -5.89 -12.03
CA PHE A 702 -30.44 -7.01 -12.15
C PHE A 702 -31.77 -6.81 -11.41
N SER A 703 -32.04 -5.62 -10.87
CA SER A 703 -33.39 -5.24 -10.46
C SER A 703 -34.35 -5.20 -11.66
N ALA A 704 -35.66 -5.35 -11.40
CA ALA A 704 -36.67 -5.24 -12.46
C ALA A 704 -36.59 -3.90 -13.21
N GLU A 705 -36.36 -2.81 -12.47
CA GLU A 705 -36.16 -1.48 -13.05
C GLU A 705 -34.85 -1.42 -13.85
N GLY A 706 -33.73 -1.90 -13.29
CA GLY A 706 -32.44 -1.95 -13.97
C GLY A 706 -32.52 -2.67 -15.31
N LEU A 707 -33.00 -3.92 -15.30
CA LEU A 707 -33.15 -4.72 -16.51
C LEU A 707 -34.03 -4.05 -17.57
N SER A 708 -35.12 -3.39 -17.17
CA SER A 708 -36.05 -2.73 -18.11
C SER A 708 -35.42 -1.53 -18.84
N ARG A 709 -34.45 -0.85 -18.22
CA ARG A 709 -33.77 0.33 -18.76
C ARG A 709 -32.57 -0.01 -19.65
N LEU A 710 -32.09 -1.25 -19.62
CA LEU A 710 -30.95 -1.66 -20.43
C LEU A 710 -31.30 -1.74 -21.93
N PRO A 711 -30.40 -1.32 -22.83
CA PRO A 711 -30.65 -1.37 -24.26
C PRO A 711 -30.47 -2.79 -24.83
N GLY A 712 -31.46 -3.26 -25.59
CA GLY A 712 -31.43 -4.42 -26.50
C GLY A 712 -30.47 -5.57 -26.13
N ASN A 713 -29.24 -5.53 -26.65
CA ASN A 713 -28.26 -6.59 -26.44
C ASN A 713 -27.78 -6.70 -24.98
N LEU A 714 -27.58 -5.57 -24.28
CA LEU A 714 -27.19 -5.57 -22.86
C LEU A 714 -28.31 -6.16 -21.99
N GLN A 715 -29.56 -5.81 -22.31
CA GLN A 715 -30.72 -6.39 -21.63
C GLN A 715 -30.80 -7.90 -21.83
N LYS A 716 -30.61 -8.39 -23.07
CA LYS A 716 -30.63 -9.82 -23.38
C LYS A 716 -29.56 -10.60 -22.60
N ILE A 717 -28.33 -10.07 -22.56
CA ILE A 717 -27.21 -10.69 -21.85
C ILE A 717 -27.46 -10.68 -20.34
N ALA A 718 -27.90 -9.55 -19.78
CA ALA A 718 -28.21 -9.42 -18.35
C ALA A 718 -29.38 -10.33 -17.93
N LEU A 719 -30.40 -10.48 -18.78
CA LEU A 719 -31.50 -11.44 -18.55
C LEU A 719 -30.99 -12.88 -18.57
N GLY A 720 -30.04 -13.22 -19.43
CA GLY A 720 -29.40 -14.54 -19.43
C GLY A 720 -28.75 -14.85 -18.07
N PHE A 721 -27.92 -13.92 -17.57
CA PHE A 721 -27.31 -14.04 -16.24
C PHE A 721 -28.36 -14.15 -15.14
N ALA A 722 -29.38 -13.27 -15.14
CA ALA A 722 -30.43 -13.27 -14.12
C ALA A 722 -31.22 -14.59 -14.10
N THR A 723 -31.56 -15.12 -15.27
CA THR A 723 -32.32 -16.37 -15.41
C THR A 723 -31.54 -17.56 -14.87
N GLU A 724 -30.23 -17.63 -15.16
CA GLU A 724 -29.40 -18.76 -14.76
C GLU A 724 -29.02 -18.71 -13.27
N PHE A 725 -28.62 -17.54 -12.77
CA PHE A 725 -27.99 -17.44 -11.45
C PHE A 725 -28.89 -16.85 -10.36
N LEU A 726 -29.82 -15.96 -10.67
CA LEU A 726 -30.61 -15.24 -9.65
C LEU A 726 -31.89 -15.95 -9.21
N ALA A 727 -32.31 -16.98 -9.95
CA ALA A 727 -33.53 -17.71 -9.62
C ALA A 727 -33.38 -18.53 -8.32
N CYS A 728 -33.93 -18.06 -7.20
CA CYS A 728 -34.02 -18.82 -5.96
C CYS A 728 -35.24 -18.41 -5.12
N ASN A 729 -35.66 -19.29 -4.20
CA ASN A 729 -36.81 -19.07 -3.31
C ASN A 729 -36.37 -18.62 -1.90
N CYS A 730 -35.12 -18.13 -1.76
CA CYS A 730 -34.59 -17.69 -0.48
C CYS A 730 -35.23 -16.37 -0.06
N LYS A 731 -35.47 -16.21 1.24
CA LYS A 731 -36.04 -14.97 1.79
C LYS A 731 -35.19 -13.73 1.49
N ASP A 732 -33.87 -13.91 1.53
CA ASP A 732 -32.89 -12.84 1.33
C ASP A 732 -32.38 -12.75 -0.12
N ALA A 733 -33.10 -13.33 -1.08
CA ALA A 733 -32.73 -13.25 -2.49
C ALA A 733 -32.65 -11.78 -2.96
N PRO A 734 -31.61 -11.38 -3.72
CA PRO A 734 -30.55 -12.22 -4.26
C PRO A 734 -29.30 -12.38 -3.36
N TYR A 735 -29.24 -11.75 -2.18
CA TYR A 735 -28.09 -11.78 -1.26
C TYR A 735 -27.99 -13.03 -0.38
N CYS A 736 -28.75 -14.07 -0.69
CA CYS A 736 -28.70 -15.35 0.02
C CYS A 736 -27.42 -16.18 -0.29
N GLY A 737 -26.52 -15.66 -1.14
CA GLY A 737 -25.32 -16.36 -1.61
C GLY A 737 -25.61 -17.43 -2.67
N CYS A 738 -26.86 -17.59 -3.12
CA CYS A 738 -27.20 -18.53 -4.19
C CYS A 738 -26.64 -18.13 -5.56
N PRO A 739 -26.65 -16.83 -5.96
CA PRO A 739 -26.05 -16.41 -7.23
C PRO A 739 -24.57 -16.76 -7.35
N GLU A 740 -23.79 -16.45 -6.33
CA GLU A 740 -22.34 -16.69 -6.24
C GLU A 740 -22.07 -18.19 -6.36
N ARG A 741 -22.84 -19.01 -5.62
CA ARG A 741 -22.75 -20.47 -5.66
C ARG A 741 -23.05 -21.02 -7.05
N LYS A 742 -24.20 -20.70 -7.64
CA LYS A 742 -24.56 -21.19 -8.98
C LYS A 742 -23.58 -20.76 -10.06
N PHE A 743 -23.07 -19.53 -9.97
CA PHE A 743 -22.04 -19.05 -10.88
C PHE A 743 -20.75 -19.87 -10.74
N SER A 744 -20.34 -20.13 -9.49
CA SER A 744 -19.19 -20.95 -9.13
C SER A 744 -19.35 -22.40 -9.61
N GLU A 745 -20.57 -22.98 -9.52
CA GLU A 745 -20.92 -24.29 -10.07
C GLU A 745 -20.74 -24.32 -11.59
N ARG A 746 -21.22 -23.28 -12.30
CA ARG A 746 -21.08 -23.17 -13.76
C ARG A 746 -19.62 -23.10 -14.19
N VAL A 747 -18.79 -22.36 -13.46
CA VAL A 747 -17.33 -22.26 -13.71
C VAL A 747 -16.64 -23.61 -13.52
N VAL A 748 -16.92 -24.32 -12.42
CA VAL A 748 -16.38 -25.67 -12.18
C VAL A 748 -16.87 -26.65 -13.25
N GLY A 749 -18.14 -26.56 -13.64
CA GLY A 749 -18.74 -27.36 -14.70
C GLY A 749 -18.01 -27.20 -16.04
N MET A 750 -17.81 -25.95 -16.49
CA MET A 750 -17.06 -25.66 -17.72
C MET A 750 -15.62 -26.20 -17.67
N CYS A 751 -14.95 -26.09 -16.51
CA CYS A 751 -13.63 -26.69 -16.32
C CYS A 751 -13.68 -28.21 -16.46
N ALA A 752 -14.66 -28.88 -15.84
CA ALA A 752 -14.85 -30.33 -15.93
C ALA A 752 -15.33 -30.82 -17.31
N GLU A 753 -15.82 -29.91 -18.17
CA GLU A 753 -16.11 -30.14 -19.58
C GLU A 753 -14.86 -30.00 -20.47
N GLY A 754 -13.72 -29.60 -19.90
CA GLY A 754 -12.42 -29.52 -20.57
C GLY A 754 -12.07 -28.13 -21.13
N LEU A 755 -12.82 -27.08 -20.78
CA LEU A 755 -12.46 -25.72 -21.19
C LEU A 755 -11.21 -25.24 -20.42
N SER A 756 -10.28 -24.59 -21.12
CA SER A 756 -9.19 -23.87 -20.46
C SER A 756 -9.70 -22.66 -19.69
N VAL A 757 -8.87 -22.12 -18.80
CA VAL A 757 -9.16 -20.88 -18.07
C VAL A 757 -9.49 -19.72 -19.02
N GLU A 758 -8.77 -19.59 -20.14
CA GLU A 758 -9.05 -18.58 -21.17
C GLU A 758 -10.38 -18.85 -21.88
N GLY A 759 -10.70 -20.12 -22.12
CA GLY A 759 -11.98 -20.53 -22.69
C GLY A 759 -13.16 -20.20 -21.77
N ILE A 760 -13.01 -20.46 -20.48
CA ILE A 760 -13.99 -20.10 -19.44
C ILE A 760 -14.20 -18.59 -19.41
N ALA A 761 -13.12 -17.80 -19.31
CA ALA A 761 -13.22 -16.34 -19.27
C ALA A 761 -13.91 -15.76 -20.53
N GLY A 762 -13.61 -16.32 -21.70
CA GLY A 762 -14.25 -15.96 -22.97
C GLY A 762 -15.74 -16.28 -22.99
N GLU A 763 -16.13 -17.47 -22.51
CA GLU A 763 -17.54 -17.89 -22.43
C GLU A 763 -18.33 -17.03 -21.44
N LEU A 764 -17.75 -16.72 -20.27
CA LEU A 764 -18.37 -15.81 -19.31
C LEU A 764 -18.67 -14.44 -19.93
N THR A 765 -17.72 -13.90 -20.68
CA THR A 765 -17.85 -12.58 -21.33
C THR A 765 -18.94 -12.61 -22.39
N LYS A 766 -18.95 -13.67 -23.21
CA LYS A 766 -19.85 -13.79 -24.35
C LYS A 766 -21.30 -14.07 -23.93
N SER A 767 -21.50 -14.99 -23.00
CA SER A 767 -22.83 -15.50 -22.65
C SER A 767 -23.50 -14.70 -21.55
N TYR A 768 -22.71 -14.07 -20.67
CA TYR A 768 -23.23 -13.38 -19.49
C TYR A 768 -22.80 -11.91 -19.37
N GLY A 769 -21.91 -11.41 -20.23
CA GLY A 769 -21.47 -10.00 -20.18
C GLY A 769 -20.66 -9.66 -18.93
N VAL A 770 -20.10 -10.68 -18.30
CA VAL A 770 -19.23 -10.57 -17.12
C VAL A 770 -17.91 -11.25 -17.42
N TYR A 771 -16.84 -10.86 -16.74
CA TYR A 771 -15.54 -11.49 -16.87
C TYR A 771 -14.93 -11.74 -15.49
N ALA A 772 -14.09 -12.77 -15.43
CA ALA A 772 -13.20 -13.03 -14.31
C ALA A 772 -11.77 -13.06 -14.85
N TYR A 773 -10.81 -12.54 -14.10
CA TYR A 773 -9.42 -12.59 -14.54
C TYR A 773 -8.91 -14.03 -14.52
N GLY A 774 -8.07 -14.40 -15.49
CA GLY A 774 -7.55 -15.76 -15.60
C GLY A 774 -6.82 -16.24 -14.34
N GLY A 775 -6.09 -15.34 -13.67
CA GLY A 775 -5.45 -15.65 -12.38
C GLY A 775 -6.44 -15.99 -11.26
N ASP A 776 -7.59 -15.29 -11.19
CA ASP A 776 -8.61 -15.57 -10.16
C ASP A 776 -9.33 -16.89 -10.46
N LEU A 777 -9.66 -17.14 -11.74
CA LEU A 777 -10.26 -18.40 -12.18
C LEU A 777 -9.37 -19.59 -11.83
N LEU A 778 -8.07 -19.49 -12.12
CA LEU A 778 -7.11 -20.53 -11.81
C LEU A 778 -7.03 -20.80 -10.30
N ASN A 779 -6.89 -19.75 -9.49
CA ASN A 779 -6.81 -19.87 -8.04
C ASN A 779 -8.07 -20.52 -7.45
N TYR A 780 -9.25 -20.08 -7.89
CA TYR A 780 -10.52 -20.64 -7.45
C TYR A 780 -10.66 -22.12 -7.86
N LEU A 781 -10.35 -22.46 -9.11
CA LEU A 781 -10.42 -23.84 -9.61
C LEU A 781 -9.44 -24.78 -8.88
N ASP A 782 -8.24 -24.29 -8.55
CA ASP A 782 -7.27 -25.03 -7.73
C ASP A 782 -7.76 -25.22 -6.30
N GLY A 783 -8.37 -24.20 -5.70
CA GLY A 783 -9.03 -24.29 -4.38
C GLY A 783 -10.15 -25.33 -4.39
N ALA A 784 -11.02 -25.26 -5.40
CA ALA A 784 -12.11 -26.21 -5.62
C ALA A 784 -11.60 -27.67 -5.78
N ALA A 785 -10.52 -27.89 -6.53
CA ALA A 785 -9.91 -29.22 -6.67
C ALA A 785 -9.38 -29.78 -5.33
N ARG A 786 -8.80 -28.92 -4.48
CA ARG A 786 -8.35 -29.31 -3.13
C ARG A 786 -9.53 -29.60 -2.20
N ALA A 787 -10.58 -28.80 -2.27
CA ALA A 787 -11.80 -29.03 -1.50
C ALA A 787 -12.48 -30.35 -1.91
N LEU A 788 -12.52 -30.67 -3.21
CA LEU A 788 -13.03 -31.96 -3.70
C LEU A 788 -12.21 -33.15 -3.15
N GLU A 789 -10.89 -33.02 -3.06
CA GLU A 789 -10.06 -34.04 -2.43
C GLU A 789 -10.39 -34.22 -0.94
N ALA A 790 -10.58 -33.12 -0.21
CA ALA A 790 -11.01 -33.21 1.20
C ALA A 790 -12.38 -33.88 1.33
N VAL A 791 -13.35 -33.53 0.46
CA VAL A 791 -14.66 -34.19 0.40
C VAL A 791 -14.52 -35.68 0.10
N GLU A 792 -13.66 -36.06 -0.86
CA GLU A 792 -13.35 -37.46 -1.18
C GLU A 792 -12.84 -38.22 0.06
N LEU A 793 -11.84 -37.66 0.75
CA LEU A 793 -11.24 -38.29 1.91
C LEU A 793 -12.25 -38.43 3.07
N ILE A 794 -12.98 -37.36 3.38
CA ILE A 794 -13.98 -37.36 4.46
C ILE A 794 -15.15 -38.31 4.12
N ALA A 795 -15.58 -38.38 2.87
CA ALA A 795 -16.57 -39.35 2.43
C ALA A 795 -16.08 -40.79 2.65
N GLY A 796 -14.80 -41.07 2.40
CA GLY A 796 -14.16 -42.34 2.73
C GLY A 796 -14.23 -42.69 4.22
N VAL A 797 -13.89 -41.74 5.11
CA VAL A 797 -13.95 -41.93 6.58
C VAL A 797 -15.35 -42.35 7.04
N PHE A 798 -16.40 -41.80 6.42
CA PHE A 798 -17.80 -42.10 6.75
C PHE A 798 -18.44 -43.21 5.89
N GLY A 799 -17.65 -43.94 5.09
CA GLY A 799 -18.14 -45.04 4.25
C GLY A 799 -19.12 -44.61 3.15
N LYS A 800 -19.07 -43.34 2.72
CA LYS A 800 -19.92 -42.77 1.66
C LYS A 800 -19.28 -42.98 0.28
N GLU A 801 -19.10 -44.23 -0.13
CA GLU A 801 -18.33 -44.58 -1.34
C GLU A 801 -18.87 -43.96 -2.64
N GLU A 802 -20.20 -43.86 -2.81
CA GLU A 802 -20.77 -43.20 -4.00
C GLU A 802 -20.40 -41.71 -4.06
N LEU A 803 -20.49 -41.01 -2.93
CA LEU A 803 -20.13 -39.60 -2.85
C LEU A 803 -18.62 -39.40 -3.08
N ARG A 804 -17.82 -40.31 -2.52
CA ARG A 804 -16.36 -40.34 -2.69
C ARG A 804 -15.98 -40.48 -4.17
N GLU A 805 -16.55 -41.44 -4.89
CA GLU A 805 -16.26 -41.62 -6.31
C GLU A 805 -16.74 -40.43 -7.14
N ARG A 806 -17.91 -39.86 -6.84
CA ARG A 806 -18.39 -38.63 -7.51
C ARG A 806 -17.46 -37.44 -7.31
N ALA A 807 -16.94 -37.25 -6.09
CA ALA A 807 -15.99 -36.18 -5.78
C ALA A 807 -14.66 -36.41 -6.52
N ARG A 808 -14.17 -37.64 -6.53
CA ARG A 808 -12.95 -38.04 -7.25
C ARG A 808 -13.08 -37.84 -8.76
N GLU A 809 -14.20 -38.25 -9.35
CA GLU A 809 -14.44 -38.14 -10.79
C GLU A 809 -14.49 -36.66 -11.21
N LEU A 810 -15.25 -35.84 -10.48
CA LEU A 810 -15.33 -34.40 -10.75
C LEU A 810 -13.94 -33.75 -10.65
N ARG A 811 -13.18 -34.06 -9.59
CA ARG A 811 -11.80 -33.55 -9.44
C ARG A 811 -10.93 -33.96 -10.61
N ARG A 812 -10.93 -35.24 -11.01
CA ARG A 812 -10.12 -35.73 -12.14
C ARG A 812 -10.46 -35.00 -13.44
N ARG A 813 -11.75 -34.79 -13.71
CA ARG A 813 -12.19 -34.04 -14.89
C ARG A 813 -11.72 -32.59 -14.89
N MET A 814 -11.66 -31.94 -13.73
CA MET A 814 -11.11 -30.59 -13.61
C MET A 814 -9.58 -30.55 -13.79
N GLU A 815 -8.87 -31.53 -13.23
CA GLU A 815 -7.39 -31.56 -13.25
C GLU A 815 -6.81 -31.96 -14.62
N GLY A 816 -7.61 -32.55 -15.50
CA GLY A 816 -7.19 -33.04 -16.82
C GLY A 816 -6.49 -34.39 -16.75
#